data_AF-A0A2H0W3P7-F1
#
_entry.id   AF-A0A2H0W3P7-F1
#
_cell.length_a   1.000
_cell.length_b   1.000
_cell.length_c   1.000
_cell.angle_alpha   90.00
_cell.angle_beta   90.00
_cell.angle_gamma   90.00
#
_symmetry.space_group_name_H-M   'P 1'
#
loop_
_entity.id
_entity.type
_entity.pdbx_description
1 polymer ?
#
loop_
_entity_poly.entity_id
_entity_poly.type
_entity_poly.pdbx_seq_one_letter_code
_entity_poly.pdbx_strand_id
1 'polypeptide(L)'
;MNNLLTKKVTAKLLIIMLILANFLQFSPLLAALPLTISNISVEAEDDTAVITWNTNFSANARVEFEPDEFFNNDTNYRYFLISDKLNTAHEFRLTNLVPDTVYHFRIISQTADQEVETFDQIFETEERFDSQSPIISDVRTVYVSGTTATIQWVTSEPADSTIIYGLTDEYGASIGDGNRRLYHDLTIRNLQPGRIYHYKVGSRDEDNNKSLWQDKTFTTIPHLRAENEDLVISDVRPASVNDTNISDTSAIISFRTNHLVDCRIEYGTSRGFGRNVDCPKPRRIDQQIQLTNLETGTNYNFKIHATDVFFKRVEYQGSFKTKGQVLGVDNFSGPSQFTEDTITGSGQLVLYSNFDSGFGNIAYDSSGLNNDGSISGATWQKENNNSYLDFDGVNDVVKVPHRSSLNMNDNQVTMAAWVNLDSFTRFGKIVSKHYSYELLQATGLGGLRIAIQPIGGRWHTLDTSNAPLALNTWQFVAGTYDGQTMRLYVNGVEVASKDDVFTIANSAQDISIGANGVNDIEYLDGSMDEIRVYNYALSAFDIEQLYNQGLYKITGIGSGVGGSIGGVNGNLSGSSGTLGGGQVLGSSLSDYTKAERLIRVAGQPDIYAVYGGKKLYISGPTAFANYGYNLADVEDISQAEFDSIIGAWLVKTPDAPTVYYIDQTKWLKIPIPSPTAFVSYQQNDWGEIITIDPLDLRPYPLVEVVKSPTDGTVYELNYQLGTKNLIPSAERFLELGYEWPEVMTLSQTHLDYYELGDTL
;
A
#
# COMPACT_ATOMS: atom_id res chain seq x y z
N MET A 1 -59.95 31.42 -37.03
CA MET A 1 -61.21 30.65 -37.15
C MET A 1 -61.21 29.89 -38.48
N ASN A 2 -61.47 28.58 -38.43
CA ASN A 2 -62.32 27.79 -39.35
C ASN A 2 -61.93 27.46 -40.83
N ASN A 3 -61.77 26.14 -41.10
CA ASN A 3 -62.53 25.28 -42.07
C ASN A 3 -62.09 24.93 -43.55
N LEU A 4 -61.81 23.62 -43.77
CA LEU A 4 -62.43 22.62 -44.72
C LEU A 4 -62.11 22.44 -46.26
N LEU A 5 -61.73 21.18 -46.64
CA LEU A 5 -62.26 20.25 -47.73
C LEU A 5 -61.73 20.07 -49.22
N THR A 6 -61.28 18.82 -49.55
CA THR A 6 -61.56 17.89 -50.75
C THR A 6 -60.79 17.75 -52.11
N LYS A 7 -60.59 16.47 -52.56
CA LYS A 7 -60.79 15.78 -53.91
C LYS A 7 -59.68 14.82 -54.50
N LYS A 8 -59.86 14.22 -55.72
CA LYS A 8 -59.28 12.89 -56.19
C LYS A 8 -59.12 12.70 -57.74
N VAL A 9 -58.46 11.60 -58.23
CA VAL A 9 -58.12 11.23 -59.65
C VAL A 9 -58.51 9.74 -60.03
N THR A 10 -58.43 9.36 -61.34
CA THR A 10 -58.91 8.15 -62.10
C THR A 10 -58.08 6.81 -61.95
N ALA A 11 -58.17 5.68 -62.70
CA ALA A 11 -58.61 5.30 -64.08
C ALA A 11 -59.17 3.82 -64.26
N LYS A 12 -58.88 3.10 -65.39
CA LYS A 12 -59.34 1.72 -65.82
C LYS A 12 -58.30 1.01 -66.76
N LEU A 13 -58.28 -0.28 -67.20
CA LEU A 13 -59.16 -1.50 -67.24
C LEU A 13 -60.20 -1.63 -68.40
N LEU A 14 -60.59 -2.79 -69.00
CA LEU A 14 -60.16 -4.23 -68.99
C LEU A 14 -60.97 -5.06 -70.07
N ILE A 15 -60.40 -6.08 -70.76
CA ILE A 15 -61.14 -7.22 -71.44
C ILE A 15 -60.33 -8.54 -71.44
N ILE A 16 -60.93 -9.63 -70.94
CA ILE A 16 -60.91 -11.05 -71.42
C ILE A 16 -61.45 -11.97 -70.30
N MET A 17 -62.44 -12.82 -70.61
CA MET A 17 -62.87 -13.98 -69.81
C MET A 17 -62.88 -15.20 -70.75
N LEU A 18 -62.30 -16.37 -70.47
CA LEU A 18 -62.40 -17.30 -69.31
C LEU A 18 -63.41 -18.44 -69.58
N ILE A 19 -62.89 -19.48 -70.24
CA ILE A 19 -63.35 -20.88 -70.22
C ILE A 19 -62.02 -21.67 -70.13
N LEU A 20 -61.70 -22.30 -68.98
CA LEU A 20 -61.93 -23.72 -68.66
C LEU A 20 -61.50 -24.72 -69.76
N ALA A 21 -60.98 -25.90 -69.46
CA ALA A 21 -60.23 -26.38 -68.29
C ALA A 21 -59.68 -27.77 -68.65
N ASN A 22 -58.35 -27.93 -68.74
CA ASN A 22 -57.65 -29.23 -68.61
C ASN A 22 -56.14 -29.06 -68.79
N PHE A 23 -55.43 -28.88 -67.68
CA PHE A 23 -54.21 -29.63 -67.34
C PHE A 23 -53.85 -29.32 -65.88
N LEU A 24 -54.54 -30.00 -64.96
CA LEU A 24 -54.16 -30.04 -63.55
C LEU A 24 -52.90 -30.90 -63.40
N GLN A 25 -51.74 -30.34 -63.72
CA GLN A 25 -50.50 -30.89 -63.18
C GLN A 25 -50.46 -30.54 -61.69
N PHE A 26 -50.69 -31.56 -60.86
CA PHE A 26 -50.13 -31.56 -59.51
C PHE A 26 -48.61 -31.48 -59.68
N SER A 27 -48.03 -30.29 -59.50
CA SER A 27 -46.65 -30.22 -59.05
C SER A 27 -46.62 -30.94 -57.70
N PRO A 28 -45.82 -32.01 -57.51
CA PRO A 28 -45.58 -32.50 -56.17
C PRO A 28 -44.99 -31.33 -55.38
N LEU A 29 -45.46 -31.13 -54.15
CA LEU A 29 -44.78 -30.24 -53.22
C LEU A 29 -43.43 -30.88 -52.93
N LEU A 30 -42.41 -30.45 -53.67
CA LEU A 30 -41.08 -31.02 -53.62
C LEU A 30 -40.49 -30.59 -52.28
N ALA A 31 -40.58 -31.48 -51.30
CA ALA A 31 -40.14 -31.22 -49.94
C ALA A 31 -38.70 -30.72 -49.99
N ALA A 32 -38.47 -29.51 -49.47
CA ALA A 32 -37.14 -28.97 -49.32
C ALA A 32 -36.31 -29.98 -48.51
N LEU A 33 -35.05 -30.20 -48.91
CA LEU A 33 -34.16 -31.01 -48.10
C LEU A 33 -34.02 -30.36 -46.71
N PRO A 34 -33.95 -31.14 -45.64
CA PRO A 34 -33.73 -30.59 -44.31
C PRO A 34 -32.34 -29.95 -44.23
N LEU A 35 -32.22 -28.88 -43.46
CA LEU A 35 -30.94 -28.31 -43.04
C LEU A 35 -30.20 -29.34 -42.17
N THR A 36 -28.92 -29.56 -42.44
CA THR A 36 -28.08 -30.51 -41.69
C THR A 36 -26.73 -29.90 -41.36
N ILE A 37 -26.36 -29.93 -40.07
CA ILE A 37 -24.98 -29.73 -39.60
C ILE A 37 -24.18 -31.02 -39.85
N SER A 38 -22.90 -30.88 -40.18
CA SER A 38 -21.99 -31.97 -40.52
C SER A 38 -20.53 -31.57 -40.31
N ASN A 39 -19.62 -32.56 -40.24
CA ASN A 39 -18.17 -32.35 -40.08
C ASN A 39 -17.82 -31.40 -38.92
N ILE A 40 -18.37 -31.66 -37.74
CA ILE A 40 -18.02 -30.91 -36.53
C ILE A 40 -16.59 -31.27 -36.11
N SER A 41 -15.76 -30.27 -35.82
CA SER A 41 -14.45 -30.44 -35.19
C SER A 41 -14.29 -29.46 -34.03
N VAL A 42 -13.51 -29.85 -33.03
CA VAL A 42 -13.03 -28.97 -31.96
C VAL A 42 -11.54 -29.18 -31.81
N GLU A 43 -10.78 -28.09 -31.79
CA GLU A 43 -9.36 -28.06 -31.43
C GLU A 43 -9.23 -27.10 -30.24
N ALA A 44 -8.73 -27.58 -29.09
CA ALA A 44 -8.64 -26.81 -27.84
C ALA A 44 -7.18 -26.58 -27.43
N GLU A 45 -6.94 -25.45 -26.77
CA GLU A 45 -5.68 -25.00 -26.16
C GLU A 45 -5.96 -24.83 -24.63
N ASP A 46 -5.11 -24.13 -23.88
CA ASP A 46 -5.34 -23.89 -22.45
C ASP A 46 -6.43 -22.82 -22.17
N ASP A 47 -6.49 -21.73 -22.95
CA ASP A 47 -7.50 -20.67 -22.79
C ASP A 47 -8.41 -20.42 -24.02
N THR A 48 -8.27 -21.22 -25.08
CA THR A 48 -9.09 -21.12 -26.31
C THR A 48 -9.59 -22.46 -26.84
N ALA A 49 -10.62 -22.41 -27.69
CA ALA A 49 -11.01 -23.54 -28.53
C ALA A 49 -11.57 -23.07 -29.88
N VAL A 50 -11.27 -23.78 -30.97
CA VAL A 50 -11.80 -23.52 -32.31
C VAL A 50 -12.80 -24.61 -32.68
N ILE A 51 -14.05 -24.22 -32.87
CA ILE A 51 -15.16 -25.10 -33.26
C ILE A 51 -15.52 -24.82 -34.72
N THR A 52 -15.43 -25.84 -35.59
CA THR A 52 -15.79 -25.73 -37.01
C THR A 52 -16.89 -26.71 -37.40
N TRP A 53 -17.72 -26.36 -38.38
CA TRP A 53 -18.73 -27.25 -38.96
C TRP A 53 -19.18 -26.81 -40.35
N ASN A 54 -19.90 -27.68 -41.06
CA ASN A 54 -20.48 -27.42 -42.38
C ASN A 54 -22.00 -27.60 -42.37
N THR A 55 -22.71 -26.77 -43.15
CA THR A 55 -24.15 -26.89 -43.41
C THR A 55 -24.43 -27.13 -44.89
N ASN A 56 -25.42 -27.98 -45.18
CA ASN A 56 -25.82 -28.31 -46.57
C ASN A 56 -26.53 -27.16 -47.31
N PHE A 57 -26.96 -26.12 -46.60
CA PHE A 57 -27.46 -24.85 -47.14
C PHE A 57 -26.72 -23.67 -46.50
N SER A 58 -26.81 -22.50 -47.15
CA SER A 58 -26.26 -21.26 -46.61
C SER A 58 -27.09 -20.77 -45.42
N ALA A 59 -26.54 -20.89 -44.22
CA ALA A 59 -27.20 -20.68 -42.93
C ALA A 59 -26.39 -19.72 -42.04
N ASN A 60 -27.01 -19.14 -41.01
CA ASN A 60 -26.27 -18.44 -39.96
C ASN A 60 -25.55 -19.44 -39.05
N ALA A 61 -24.67 -18.92 -38.19
CA ALA A 61 -23.89 -19.71 -37.26
C ALA A 61 -24.18 -19.29 -35.81
N ARG A 62 -24.41 -20.26 -34.93
CA ARG A 62 -24.49 -20.04 -33.48
C ARG A 62 -23.86 -21.21 -32.71
N VAL A 63 -23.04 -20.90 -31.72
CA VAL A 63 -22.54 -21.85 -30.72
C VAL A 63 -23.04 -21.39 -29.36
N GLU A 64 -23.47 -22.33 -28.53
CA GLU A 64 -23.76 -22.13 -27.12
C GLU A 64 -22.85 -23.05 -26.29
N PHE A 65 -22.33 -22.58 -25.14
CA PHE A 65 -21.38 -23.34 -24.31
C PHE A 65 -21.36 -22.92 -22.82
N GLU A 66 -20.93 -23.83 -21.93
CA GLU A 66 -20.62 -23.54 -20.52
C GLU A 66 -19.71 -24.62 -19.87
N PRO A 67 -19.00 -24.31 -18.76
CA PRO A 67 -18.26 -25.32 -17.96
C PRO A 67 -19.15 -26.42 -17.35
N ASP A 68 -18.61 -27.63 -17.19
CA ASP A 68 -19.27 -28.77 -16.53
C ASP A 68 -19.81 -28.45 -15.12
N GLU A 69 -19.08 -27.67 -14.31
CA GLU A 69 -19.54 -27.26 -12.96
C GLU A 69 -20.86 -26.48 -12.95
N PHE A 70 -21.28 -25.98 -14.11
CA PHE A 70 -22.51 -25.22 -14.31
C PHE A 70 -23.55 -25.94 -15.18
N PHE A 71 -23.13 -26.93 -15.97
CA PHE A 71 -24.00 -27.68 -16.86
C PHE A 71 -25.02 -28.50 -16.07
N ASN A 72 -26.31 -28.26 -16.33
CA ASN A 72 -27.41 -28.77 -15.53
C ASN A 72 -28.40 -29.64 -16.32
N ASN A 73 -28.05 -30.02 -17.56
CA ASN A 73 -28.92 -30.70 -18.54
C ASN A 73 -30.20 -29.93 -18.94
N ASP A 74 -30.27 -28.62 -18.69
CA ASP A 74 -31.30 -27.73 -19.25
C ASP A 74 -30.91 -27.19 -20.64
N THR A 75 -31.84 -26.55 -21.33
CA THR A 75 -31.63 -25.96 -22.66
C THR A 75 -31.05 -24.54 -22.62
N ASN A 76 -30.42 -24.14 -21.51
CA ASN A 76 -30.03 -22.75 -21.20
C ASN A 76 -28.54 -22.60 -20.82
N TYR A 77 -27.65 -22.85 -21.78
CA TYR A 77 -26.21 -22.59 -21.67
C TYR A 77 -25.92 -21.12 -21.33
N ARG A 78 -24.90 -20.87 -20.50
CA ARG A 78 -24.52 -19.51 -20.06
C ARG A 78 -23.92 -18.61 -21.13
N TYR A 79 -23.14 -19.16 -22.06
CA TYR A 79 -22.41 -18.37 -23.06
C TYR A 79 -22.83 -18.74 -24.47
N PHE A 80 -22.80 -17.78 -25.39
CA PHE A 80 -23.05 -18.04 -26.80
C PHE A 80 -22.33 -17.06 -27.74
N LEU A 81 -22.06 -17.52 -28.95
CA LEU A 81 -21.53 -16.74 -30.07
C LEU A 81 -22.51 -16.84 -31.25
N ILE A 82 -22.76 -15.74 -31.96
CA ILE A 82 -23.69 -15.67 -33.11
C ILE A 82 -23.03 -14.93 -34.28
N SER A 83 -23.28 -15.40 -35.50
CA SER A 83 -22.92 -14.73 -36.75
C SER A 83 -24.04 -14.90 -37.78
N ASP A 84 -24.72 -13.79 -38.09
CA ASP A 84 -25.78 -13.72 -39.12
C ASP A 84 -25.27 -13.87 -40.57
N LYS A 85 -23.96 -14.01 -40.78
CA LYS A 85 -23.36 -14.24 -42.10
C LYS A 85 -23.76 -15.62 -42.61
N LEU A 86 -24.58 -15.65 -43.65
CA LEU A 86 -25.04 -16.90 -44.27
C LEU A 86 -23.89 -17.60 -45.03
N ASN A 87 -23.43 -18.74 -44.52
CA ASN A 87 -22.36 -19.56 -45.10
C ASN A 87 -22.73 -21.06 -45.12
N THR A 88 -21.95 -21.88 -45.82
CA THR A 88 -22.04 -23.36 -45.78
C THR A 88 -20.91 -24.01 -44.96
N ALA A 89 -19.92 -23.23 -44.53
CA ALA A 89 -18.82 -23.63 -43.68
C ALA A 89 -18.62 -22.54 -42.62
N HIS A 90 -18.41 -22.95 -41.37
CA HIS A 90 -18.54 -22.10 -40.19
C HIS A 90 -17.41 -22.38 -39.21
N GLU A 91 -17.04 -21.35 -38.45
CA GLU A 91 -15.97 -21.35 -37.47
C GLU A 91 -16.31 -20.37 -36.35
N PHE A 92 -16.08 -20.77 -35.10
CA PHE A 92 -15.92 -19.85 -33.97
C PHE A 92 -14.66 -20.22 -33.19
N ARG A 93 -13.83 -19.22 -32.87
CA ARG A 93 -12.82 -19.32 -31.81
C ARG A 93 -13.44 -18.79 -30.51
N LEU A 94 -13.58 -19.68 -29.53
CA LEU A 94 -13.86 -19.38 -28.13
C LEU A 94 -12.54 -18.94 -27.48
N THR A 95 -12.59 -18.02 -26.52
CA THR A 95 -11.41 -17.47 -25.81
C THR A 95 -11.77 -17.12 -24.38
N ASN A 96 -10.77 -16.96 -23.50
CA ASN A 96 -10.95 -16.79 -22.05
C ASN A 96 -11.67 -18.00 -21.43
N LEU A 97 -11.35 -19.19 -21.93
CA LEU A 97 -11.70 -20.43 -21.27
C LEU A 97 -10.79 -20.63 -20.05
N VAL A 98 -11.27 -21.37 -19.05
CA VAL A 98 -10.46 -21.78 -17.90
C VAL A 98 -9.61 -22.99 -18.33
N PRO A 99 -8.29 -23.03 -18.05
CA PRO A 99 -7.46 -24.23 -18.25
C PRO A 99 -7.93 -25.42 -17.41
N ASP A 100 -7.53 -26.65 -17.77
CA ASP A 100 -7.89 -27.89 -17.05
C ASP A 100 -9.42 -28.01 -16.75
N THR A 101 -10.26 -27.66 -17.73
CA THR A 101 -11.71 -27.54 -17.54
C THR A 101 -12.50 -28.16 -18.69
N VAL A 102 -13.46 -29.02 -18.33
CA VAL A 102 -14.43 -29.59 -19.26
C VAL A 102 -15.53 -28.57 -19.58
N TYR A 103 -15.80 -28.36 -20.87
CA TYR A 103 -16.84 -27.49 -21.40
C TYR A 103 -17.87 -28.28 -22.21
N HIS A 104 -19.15 -28.05 -21.91
CA HIS A 104 -20.30 -28.48 -22.69
C HIS A 104 -20.64 -27.45 -23.77
N PHE A 105 -21.07 -27.90 -24.96
CA PHE A 105 -21.50 -27.03 -26.05
C PHE A 105 -22.52 -27.68 -27.01
N ARG A 106 -23.32 -26.83 -27.68
CA ARG A 106 -24.10 -27.20 -28.87
C ARG A 106 -23.95 -26.17 -29.99
N ILE A 107 -24.17 -26.63 -31.23
CA ILE A 107 -24.19 -25.80 -32.43
C ILE A 107 -25.64 -25.65 -32.90
N ILE A 108 -26.04 -24.44 -33.26
CA ILE A 108 -27.32 -24.11 -33.88
C ILE A 108 -27.03 -23.45 -35.24
N SER A 109 -27.82 -23.74 -36.26
CA SER A 109 -27.72 -23.09 -37.58
C SER A 109 -29.11 -22.91 -38.18
N GLN A 110 -29.38 -21.72 -38.73
CA GLN A 110 -30.69 -21.30 -39.20
C GLN A 110 -30.62 -20.71 -40.62
N THR A 111 -31.62 -21.05 -41.44
CA THR A 111 -31.92 -20.49 -42.76
C THR A 111 -33.25 -19.73 -42.69
N ALA A 112 -33.65 -19.04 -43.76
CA ALA A 112 -34.91 -18.28 -43.79
C ALA A 112 -36.18 -19.10 -43.45
N ASP A 113 -36.17 -20.43 -43.68
CA ASP A 113 -37.33 -21.32 -43.54
C ASP A 113 -37.10 -22.52 -42.59
N GLN A 114 -35.88 -22.74 -42.09
CA GLN A 114 -35.51 -23.94 -41.31
C GLN A 114 -34.38 -23.67 -40.30
N GLU A 115 -34.44 -24.31 -39.14
CA GLU A 115 -33.41 -24.33 -38.10
C GLU A 115 -33.02 -25.77 -37.75
N VAL A 116 -31.77 -25.99 -37.34
CA VAL A 116 -31.31 -27.26 -36.78
C VAL A 116 -30.29 -27.01 -35.67
N GLU A 117 -30.32 -27.85 -34.64
CA GLU A 117 -29.35 -27.87 -33.53
C GLU A 117 -28.65 -29.23 -33.42
N THR A 118 -27.50 -29.27 -32.75
CA THR A 118 -26.83 -30.51 -32.35
C THR A 118 -27.32 -30.99 -30.99
N PHE A 119 -27.01 -32.25 -30.67
CA PHE A 119 -26.96 -32.69 -29.28
C PHE A 119 -25.79 -32.00 -28.54
N ASP A 120 -25.82 -32.06 -27.21
CA ASP A 120 -24.75 -31.64 -26.32
C ASP A 120 -23.45 -32.43 -26.59
N GLN A 121 -22.33 -31.73 -26.65
CA GLN A 121 -20.99 -32.27 -26.91
C GLN A 121 -20.01 -31.64 -25.92
N ILE A 122 -18.94 -32.35 -25.59
CA ILE A 122 -17.90 -31.84 -24.68
C ILE A 122 -16.57 -31.62 -25.39
N PHE A 123 -15.78 -30.68 -24.87
CA PHE A 123 -14.34 -30.61 -25.05
C PHE A 123 -13.68 -30.24 -23.71
N GLU A 124 -12.35 -30.30 -23.65
CA GLU A 124 -11.55 -30.09 -22.44
C GLU A 124 -10.37 -29.18 -22.82
N THR A 125 -10.06 -28.19 -22.00
CA THR A 125 -8.89 -27.29 -22.16
C THR A 125 -7.64 -27.92 -21.57
N GLU A 126 -6.46 -27.58 -22.09
CA GLU A 126 -5.20 -28.16 -21.62
C GLU A 126 -4.77 -27.61 -20.24
N GLU A 127 -3.94 -28.36 -19.50
CA GLU A 127 -3.26 -27.87 -18.28
C GLU A 127 -2.27 -26.76 -18.65
N ARG A 128 -2.37 -25.59 -18.00
CA ARG A 128 -1.45 -24.46 -18.21
C ARG A 128 -0.23 -24.56 -17.28
N PHE A 129 0.92 -24.88 -17.86
CA PHE A 129 2.23 -24.83 -17.19
C PHE A 129 2.89 -23.46 -17.36
N ASP A 130 3.51 -22.90 -16.30
CA ASP A 130 4.46 -21.81 -16.51
C ASP A 130 5.83 -22.36 -16.94
N SER A 131 6.49 -21.61 -17.83
CA SER A 131 7.81 -21.91 -18.39
C SER A 131 8.78 -20.73 -18.26
N GLN A 132 8.33 -19.62 -17.68
CA GLN A 132 9.19 -18.50 -17.32
C GLN A 132 9.92 -18.81 -16.01
N SER A 133 11.12 -18.27 -15.83
CA SER A 133 11.90 -18.49 -14.60
C SER A 133 11.80 -17.28 -13.69
N PRO A 134 11.64 -17.46 -12.36
CA PRO A 134 11.41 -16.36 -11.42
C PRO A 134 12.49 -15.29 -11.49
N ILE A 135 12.13 -14.07 -11.88
CA ILE A 135 13.07 -12.97 -12.07
C ILE A 135 13.54 -12.48 -10.71
N ILE A 136 14.73 -12.92 -10.30
CA ILE A 136 15.41 -12.42 -9.10
C ILE A 136 15.78 -10.94 -9.31
N SER A 137 15.53 -10.14 -8.29
CA SER A 137 15.88 -8.73 -8.22
C SER A 137 16.30 -8.33 -6.80
N ASP A 138 16.81 -7.10 -6.64
CA ASP A 138 17.15 -6.47 -5.36
C ASP A 138 18.04 -7.28 -4.39
N VAL A 139 19.02 -8.04 -4.91
CA VAL A 139 19.91 -8.88 -4.11
C VAL A 139 20.85 -8.03 -3.22
N ARG A 140 20.58 -7.97 -1.92
CA ARG A 140 21.33 -7.17 -0.92
C ARG A 140 21.92 -8.04 0.20
N THR A 141 23.15 -7.74 0.59
CA THR A 141 23.69 -8.13 1.91
C THR A 141 23.23 -7.07 2.91
N VAL A 142 22.30 -7.43 3.81
CA VAL A 142 21.63 -6.46 4.71
C VAL A 142 22.17 -6.45 6.12
N TYR A 143 22.92 -7.48 6.51
CA TYR A 143 23.56 -7.59 7.82
C TYR A 143 24.80 -8.47 7.70
N VAL A 144 25.89 -8.10 8.36
CA VAL A 144 27.13 -8.89 8.43
C VAL A 144 27.71 -8.76 9.84
N SER A 145 28.22 -9.85 10.38
CA SER A 145 28.96 -9.91 11.65
C SER A 145 30.29 -10.65 11.46
N GLY A 146 30.95 -11.11 12.52
CA GLY A 146 32.13 -11.95 12.38
C GLY A 146 31.82 -13.37 11.89
N THR A 147 30.65 -13.90 12.24
CA THR A 147 30.26 -15.31 12.01
C THR A 147 28.99 -15.48 11.19
N THR A 148 28.29 -14.39 10.84
CA THR A 148 27.02 -14.44 10.09
C THR A 148 26.96 -13.39 8.98
N ALA A 149 26.12 -13.65 7.98
CA ALA A 149 25.69 -12.66 7.01
C ALA A 149 24.25 -12.97 6.55
N THR A 150 23.39 -11.97 6.47
CA THR A 150 22.00 -12.11 5.99
C THR A 150 21.87 -11.49 4.61
N ILE A 151 21.37 -12.28 3.66
CA ILE A 151 21.10 -11.86 2.29
C ILE A 151 19.59 -11.82 2.08
N GLN A 152 19.12 -10.77 1.42
CA GLN A 152 17.72 -10.58 1.03
C GLN A 152 17.63 -10.34 -0.48
N TRP A 153 16.51 -10.74 -1.09
CA TRP A 153 16.18 -10.49 -2.49
C TRP A 153 14.67 -10.62 -2.72
N VAL A 154 14.22 -10.29 -3.93
CA VAL A 154 12.82 -10.34 -4.36
C VAL A 154 12.71 -11.15 -5.66
N THR A 155 11.61 -11.86 -5.88
CA THR A 155 11.26 -12.49 -7.18
C THR A 155 9.99 -11.91 -7.78
N SER A 156 9.82 -12.06 -9.09
CA SER A 156 8.58 -11.71 -9.84
C SER A 156 7.32 -12.44 -9.35
N GLU A 157 7.51 -13.59 -8.71
CA GLU A 157 6.47 -14.57 -8.38
C GLU A 157 6.88 -15.37 -7.12
N PRO A 158 5.96 -16.10 -6.45
CA PRO A 158 6.28 -16.85 -5.24
C PRO A 158 7.25 -18.01 -5.49
N ALA A 159 8.50 -17.89 -5.03
CA ALA A 159 9.56 -18.85 -5.30
C ALA A 159 10.29 -19.31 -4.01
N ASP A 160 10.98 -20.45 -4.08
CA ASP A 160 11.86 -20.96 -3.02
C ASP A 160 13.15 -20.12 -2.89
N SER A 161 13.93 -20.39 -1.84
CA SER A 161 15.12 -19.61 -1.50
C SER A 161 16.35 -20.50 -1.42
N THR A 162 17.42 -20.18 -2.15
CA THR A 162 18.73 -20.85 -2.05
C THR A 162 19.87 -19.83 -2.03
N ILE A 163 20.89 -20.06 -1.20
CA ILE A 163 22.20 -19.40 -1.29
C ILE A 163 23.28 -20.47 -1.47
N ILE A 164 24.20 -20.25 -2.42
CA ILE A 164 25.44 -21.02 -2.59
C ILE A 164 26.60 -20.07 -2.28
N TYR A 165 27.56 -20.48 -1.45
CA TYR A 165 28.62 -19.60 -0.94
C TYR A 165 29.95 -20.33 -0.65
N GLY A 166 31.05 -19.57 -0.56
CA GLY A 166 32.38 -20.07 -0.20
C GLY A 166 33.42 -18.95 -0.09
N LEU A 167 34.68 -19.32 0.17
CA LEU A 167 35.81 -18.36 0.22
C LEU A 167 36.34 -17.97 -1.18
N THR A 168 35.83 -18.63 -2.23
CA THR A 168 36.14 -18.42 -3.65
C THR A 168 34.85 -18.56 -4.47
N ASP A 169 34.90 -18.15 -5.74
CA ASP A 169 33.82 -18.27 -6.74
C ASP A 169 33.55 -19.72 -7.22
N GLU A 170 34.37 -20.69 -6.79
CA GLU A 170 34.05 -22.12 -6.83
C GLU A 170 32.99 -22.51 -5.77
N TYR A 171 32.75 -21.65 -4.78
CA TYR A 171 31.90 -21.86 -3.61
C TYR A 171 32.33 -23.10 -2.78
N GLY A 172 31.38 -23.77 -2.11
CA GLY A 172 31.64 -24.98 -1.34
C GLY A 172 30.56 -25.36 -0.33
N ALA A 173 29.64 -24.45 -0.01
CA ALA A 173 28.50 -24.70 0.86
C ALA A 173 27.21 -24.08 0.29
N SER A 174 26.06 -24.53 0.77
CA SER A 174 24.75 -23.94 0.45
C SER A 174 23.78 -24.01 1.63
N ILE A 175 22.76 -23.16 1.59
CA ILE A 175 21.60 -23.15 2.49
C ILE A 175 20.34 -22.82 1.68
N GLY A 176 19.16 -23.15 2.20
CA GLY A 176 17.90 -22.83 1.54
C GLY A 176 16.66 -22.89 2.45
N ASP A 177 15.56 -22.33 1.96
CA ASP A 177 14.20 -22.48 2.49
C ASP A 177 13.27 -22.86 1.32
N GLY A 178 12.50 -23.94 1.48
CA GLY A 178 11.57 -24.44 0.46
C GLY A 178 10.20 -23.76 0.45
N ASN A 179 9.92 -22.85 1.38
CA ASN A 179 8.67 -22.08 1.38
C ASN A 179 8.67 -21.02 0.26
N ARG A 180 7.71 -21.11 -0.66
CA ARG A 180 7.55 -20.14 -1.76
C ARG A 180 7.06 -18.78 -1.27
N ARG A 181 7.77 -17.70 -1.61
CA ARG A 181 7.44 -16.29 -1.28
C ARG A 181 7.96 -15.34 -2.34
N LEU A 182 7.45 -14.11 -2.38
CA LEU A 182 8.01 -13.00 -3.18
C LEU A 182 9.26 -12.38 -2.54
N TYR A 183 9.36 -12.42 -1.21
CA TYR A 183 10.42 -11.79 -0.43
C TYR A 183 11.26 -12.83 0.30
N HIS A 184 12.56 -12.80 0.06
CA HIS A 184 13.51 -13.81 0.51
C HIS A 184 14.44 -13.27 1.59
N ASP A 185 14.80 -14.12 2.54
CA ASP A 185 15.73 -13.80 3.63
C ASP A 185 16.38 -15.09 4.13
N LEU A 186 17.70 -15.20 3.97
CA LEU A 186 18.49 -16.31 4.52
C LEU A 186 19.77 -15.79 5.18
N THR A 187 20.06 -16.30 6.38
CA THR A 187 21.29 -15.99 7.13
C THR A 187 22.28 -17.14 7.03
N ILE A 188 23.44 -16.85 6.42
CA ILE A 188 24.62 -17.70 6.41
C ILE A 188 25.27 -17.67 7.81
N ARG A 189 25.80 -18.80 8.28
CA ARG A 189 26.24 -19.00 9.67
C ARG A 189 27.60 -19.71 9.75
N ASN A 190 28.23 -19.65 10.93
CA ASN A 190 29.51 -20.29 11.23
C ASN A 190 30.65 -19.85 10.29
N LEU A 191 30.57 -18.59 9.82
CA LEU A 191 31.60 -17.98 9.00
C LEU A 191 32.85 -17.67 9.83
N GLN A 192 33.99 -17.56 9.16
CA GLN A 192 35.24 -17.09 9.78
C GLN A 192 35.26 -15.56 9.82
N PRO A 193 35.59 -14.92 10.96
CA PRO A 193 35.83 -13.47 11.03
C PRO A 193 36.94 -12.99 10.09
N GLY A 194 36.81 -11.77 9.57
CA GLY A 194 37.83 -11.13 8.73
C GLY A 194 38.11 -11.85 7.40
N ARG A 195 37.07 -12.42 6.77
CA ARG A 195 37.15 -13.13 5.49
C ARG A 195 36.21 -12.56 4.44
N ILE A 196 36.69 -12.49 3.21
CA ILE A 196 35.84 -12.30 2.04
C ILE A 196 35.16 -13.64 1.73
N TYR A 197 33.85 -13.60 1.50
CA TYR A 197 33.06 -14.71 1.00
C TYR A 197 32.40 -14.32 -0.33
N HIS A 198 32.42 -15.24 -1.30
CA HIS A 198 31.64 -15.18 -2.53
C HIS A 198 30.30 -15.90 -2.32
N TYR A 199 29.25 -15.42 -2.98
CA TYR A 199 27.93 -16.05 -2.94
C TYR A 199 27.10 -15.78 -4.21
N LYS A 200 26.15 -16.68 -4.48
CA LYS A 200 25.03 -16.50 -5.39
C LYS A 200 23.72 -16.83 -4.68
N VAL A 201 22.65 -16.12 -5.03
CA VAL A 201 21.27 -16.46 -4.64
C VAL A 201 20.57 -17.14 -5.81
N GLY A 202 19.62 -18.03 -5.53
CA GLY A 202 18.80 -18.71 -6.53
C GLY A 202 17.42 -19.04 -5.99
N SER A 203 16.46 -19.18 -6.90
CA SER A 203 15.04 -19.34 -6.59
C SER A 203 14.33 -20.19 -7.64
N ARG A 204 13.24 -20.84 -7.24
CA ARG A 204 12.40 -21.71 -8.06
C ARG A 204 10.92 -21.61 -7.68
N ASP A 205 10.08 -21.53 -8.70
CA ASP A 205 8.62 -21.35 -8.70
C ASP A 205 7.80 -22.61 -8.35
N GLU A 206 6.53 -22.62 -8.78
CA GLU A 206 5.62 -23.78 -8.73
C GLU A 206 6.09 -24.93 -9.64
N ASP A 207 6.21 -24.64 -10.94
CA ASP A 207 6.46 -25.58 -12.05
C ASP A 207 7.89 -26.17 -12.11
N ASN A 208 8.83 -25.63 -11.34
CA ASN A 208 10.26 -25.95 -11.24
C ASN A 208 11.20 -25.22 -12.21
N ASN A 209 10.79 -24.10 -12.81
CA ASN A 209 11.70 -23.18 -13.50
C ASN A 209 12.63 -22.51 -12.49
N LYS A 210 13.86 -22.18 -12.90
CA LYS A 210 14.97 -21.87 -11.97
C LYS A 210 15.77 -20.66 -12.42
N SER A 211 15.97 -19.74 -11.49
CA SER A 211 16.88 -18.61 -11.65
C SER A 211 18.04 -18.67 -10.67
N LEU A 212 19.16 -18.09 -11.08
CA LEU A 212 20.37 -17.94 -10.28
C LEU A 212 20.99 -16.57 -10.60
N TRP A 213 21.28 -15.79 -9.57
CA TRP A 213 21.87 -14.48 -9.73
C TRP A 213 23.38 -14.55 -10.02
N GLN A 214 23.93 -13.45 -10.52
CA GLN A 214 25.38 -13.26 -10.67
C GLN A 214 26.11 -13.28 -9.31
N ASP A 215 27.43 -13.51 -9.36
CA ASP A 215 28.26 -13.56 -8.15
C ASP A 215 28.27 -12.21 -7.42
N LYS A 216 28.29 -12.28 -6.09
CA LYS A 216 28.52 -11.15 -5.20
C LYS A 216 29.45 -11.56 -4.07
N THR A 217 30.09 -10.58 -3.44
CA THR A 217 30.92 -10.78 -2.25
C THR A 217 30.42 -9.99 -1.05
N PHE A 218 30.81 -10.44 0.14
CA PHE A 218 30.79 -9.66 1.37
C PHE A 218 32.04 -10.00 2.20
N THR A 219 32.37 -9.16 3.18
CA THR A 219 33.51 -9.40 4.09
C THR A 219 32.99 -9.48 5.52
N THR A 220 33.25 -10.57 6.23
CA THR A 220 32.92 -10.70 7.65
C THR A 220 33.75 -9.75 8.51
N ILE A 221 33.14 -9.24 9.57
CA ILE A 221 33.81 -8.36 10.54
C ILE A 221 34.95 -9.14 11.23
N PRO A 222 36.13 -8.56 11.51
CA PRO A 222 37.24 -9.31 12.12
C PRO A 222 37.05 -9.65 13.61
N HIS A 223 36.01 -9.10 14.27
CA HIS A 223 35.70 -9.28 15.68
C HIS A 223 34.23 -9.67 15.90
N LEU A 224 33.94 -10.13 17.13
CA LEU A 224 32.65 -10.71 17.54
C LEU A 224 31.79 -9.72 18.35
N ARG A 225 31.71 -8.45 17.93
CA ARG A 225 31.00 -7.40 18.70
C ARG A 225 29.51 -7.70 18.79
N ALA A 226 28.83 -7.79 17.65
CA ALA A 226 27.39 -8.07 17.59
C ALA A 226 27.04 -9.47 18.13
N GLU A 227 27.89 -10.48 17.89
CA GLU A 227 27.75 -11.80 18.53
C GLU A 227 27.70 -11.73 20.06
N ASN A 228 28.39 -10.76 20.67
CA ASN A 228 28.46 -10.59 22.13
C ASN A 228 27.39 -9.62 22.66
N GLU A 229 27.00 -8.58 21.91
CA GLU A 229 25.95 -7.63 22.29
C GLU A 229 24.58 -8.30 22.53
N ASP A 230 23.92 -7.99 23.66
CA ASP A 230 22.61 -8.55 23.98
C ASP A 230 21.53 -8.05 23.01
N LEU A 231 20.51 -8.89 22.76
CA LEU A 231 19.37 -8.52 21.93
C LEU A 231 18.43 -7.60 22.71
N VAL A 232 18.27 -6.36 22.23
CA VAL A 232 17.43 -5.33 22.85
C VAL A 232 16.22 -5.05 21.96
N ILE A 233 15.03 -4.94 22.56
CA ILE A 233 13.84 -4.32 21.95
C ILE A 233 13.75 -2.87 22.45
N SER A 234 13.56 -1.92 21.52
CA SER A 234 13.34 -0.50 21.80
C SER A 234 12.08 0.02 21.10
N ASP A 235 11.70 1.27 21.42
CA ASP A 235 10.72 2.07 20.67
C ASP A 235 9.34 1.42 20.48
N VAL A 236 8.93 0.61 21.46
CA VAL A 236 7.69 -0.16 21.41
C VAL A 236 6.46 0.73 21.49
N ARG A 237 5.55 0.55 20.53
CA ARG A 237 4.18 1.09 20.51
C ARG A 237 3.15 -0.03 20.55
N PRO A 238 1.89 0.25 20.94
CA PRO A 238 1.38 1.53 21.43
C PRO A 238 2.02 1.98 22.75
N ALA A 239 2.44 3.24 22.82
CA ALA A 239 3.10 3.83 23.98
C ALA A 239 2.10 4.42 25.00
N SER A 240 0.85 4.68 24.57
CA SER A 240 -0.25 5.12 25.44
C SER A 240 -1.60 4.68 24.87
N VAL A 241 -2.69 4.85 25.63
CA VAL A 241 -4.07 4.57 25.17
C VAL A 241 -4.56 5.51 24.05
N ASN A 242 -3.85 6.62 23.81
CA ASN A 242 -4.18 7.62 22.79
C ASN A 242 -3.28 7.52 21.55
N ASP A 243 -2.40 6.51 21.45
CA ASP A 243 -1.47 6.36 20.33
C ASP A 243 -2.22 6.35 18.97
N THR A 244 -1.58 6.90 17.94
CA THR A 244 -2.08 6.83 16.55
C THR A 244 -2.17 5.38 16.08
N ASN A 245 -1.29 4.51 16.60
CA ASN A 245 -1.27 3.09 16.31
C ASN A 245 -2.49 2.32 16.86
N ILE A 246 -3.39 2.92 17.66
CA ILE A 246 -4.58 2.26 18.21
C ILE A 246 -5.84 2.74 17.47
N SER A 247 -6.71 1.82 17.04
CA SER A 247 -8.12 2.11 16.77
C SER A 247 -9.03 1.49 17.85
N ASP A 248 -10.33 1.53 17.64
CA ASP A 248 -11.33 0.83 18.43
C ASP A 248 -11.30 -0.70 18.20
N THR A 249 -10.98 -1.17 16.99
CA THR A 249 -10.95 -2.61 16.64
C THR A 249 -9.59 -3.15 16.17
N SER A 250 -8.54 -2.33 16.19
CA SER A 250 -7.18 -2.73 15.77
C SER A 250 -6.08 -2.03 16.57
N ALA A 251 -4.85 -2.56 16.51
CA ALA A 251 -3.66 -1.87 17.00
C ALA A 251 -2.39 -2.31 16.24
N ILE A 252 -1.57 -1.35 15.81
CA ILE A 252 -0.24 -1.60 15.23
C ILE A 252 0.79 -1.68 16.36
N ILE A 253 1.27 -2.88 16.67
CA ILE A 253 2.46 -3.03 17.51
C ILE A 253 3.67 -2.73 16.62
N SER A 254 4.45 -1.70 16.96
CA SER A 254 5.70 -1.38 16.26
C SER A 254 6.85 -1.27 17.25
N PHE A 255 8.05 -1.69 16.86
CA PHE A 255 9.24 -1.64 17.71
C PHE A 255 10.52 -1.66 16.88
N ARG A 256 11.67 -1.40 17.52
CA ARG A 256 13.00 -1.54 16.93
C ARG A 256 13.85 -2.55 17.71
N THR A 257 14.90 -3.04 17.08
CA THR A 257 15.87 -4.00 17.61
C THR A 257 17.28 -3.66 17.11
N ASN A 258 18.33 -4.06 17.83
CA ASN A 258 19.73 -3.83 17.42
C ASN A 258 20.23 -4.85 16.37
N HIS A 259 19.62 -6.03 16.29
CA HIS A 259 19.92 -7.06 15.29
C HIS A 259 18.69 -7.38 14.44
N LEU A 260 18.87 -7.98 13.26
CA LEU A 260 17.74 -8.56 12.51
C LEU A 260 17.09 -9.68 13.31
N VAL A 261 15.77 -9.64 13.45
CA VAL A 261 14.99 -10.61 14.23
C VAL A 261 13.94 -11.35 13.40
N ASP A 262 13.75 -12.63 13.73
CA ASP A 262 12.45 -13.30 13.60
C ASP A 262 11.64 -13.00 14.87
N CYS A 263 10.37 -12.69 14.75
CA CYS A 263 9.54 -12.35 15.90
C CYS A 263 8.10 -12.84 15.80
N ARG A 264 7.47 -12.98 16.98
CA ARG A 264 6.07 -13.34 17.19
C ARG A 264 5.46 -12.42 18.24
N ILE A 265 4.23 -11.99 18.02
CA ILE A 265 3.44 -11.23 18.99
C ILE A 265 2.28 -12.10 19.46
N GLU A 266 2.27 -12.45 20.74
CA GLU A 266 1.11 -13.04 21.43
C GLU A 266 0.27 -11.92 22.06
N TYR A 267 -1.06 -11.99 22.00
CA TYR A 267 -1.93 -10.95 22.54
C TYR A 267 -3.28 -11.47 23.05
N GLY A 268 -3.92 -10.73 23.96
CA GLY A 268 -5.25 -11.06 24.46
C GLY A 268 -5.74 -10.19 25.62
N THR A 269 -7.04 -10.30 25.90
CA THR A 269 -7.74 -9.60 27.00
C THR A 269 -7.36 -10.12 28.39
N SER A 270 -6.74 -11.30 28.45
CA SER A 270 -6.16 -11.89 29.67
C SER A 270 -4.67 -12.14 29.52
N ARG A 271 -3.98 -12.34 30.65
CA ARG A 271 -2.55 -12.75 30.70
C ARG A 271 -2.28 -14.17 30.16
N GLY A 272 -3.30 -14.86 29.65
CA GLY A 272 -3.16 -16.16 28.97
C GLY A 272 -3.00 -16.07 27.45
N PHE A 273 -3.01 -14.85 26.86
CA PHE A 273 -2.76 -14.52 25.45
C PHE A 273 -3.45 -15.46 24.42
N GLY A 274 -4.68 -15.14 24.03
CA GLY A 274 -5.53 -16.01 23.21
C GLY A 274 -5.28 -16.00 21.70
N ARG A 275 -4.38 -15.15 21.18
CA ARG A 275 -4.08 -15.02 19.75
C ARG A 275 -2.59 -14.74 19.54
N ASN A 276 -2.06 -15.03 18.35
CA ASN A 276 -0.70 -14.68 17.96
C ASN A 276 -0.60 -14.28 16.47
N VAL A 277 0.43 -13.50 16.13
CA VAL A 277 0.83 -13.12 14.76
C VAL A 277 2.36 -13.20 14.66
N ASP A 278 2.88 -13.80 13.59
CA ASP A 278 4.32 -13.79 13.27
C ASP A 278 4.69 -12.55 12.45
N CYS A 279 5.90 -12.04 12.64
CA CYS A 279 6.43 -10.90 11.92
C CYS A 279 6.63 -11.23 10.41
N PRO A 280 6.39 -10.27 9.50
CA PRO A 280 6.52 -10.49 8.07
C PRO A 280 7.98 -10.78 7.64
N LYS A 281 8.13 -11.44 6.49
CA LYS A 281 9.41 -11.54 5.76
C LYS A 281 9.53 -10.39 4.75
N PRO A 282 10.74 -9.90 4.43
CA PRO A 282 12.03 -10.34 4.96
C PRO A 282 12.28 -9.74 6.37
N ARG A 283 13.30 -10.21 7.10
CA ARG A 283 13.56 -9.71 8.47
C ARG A 283 14.03 -8.26 8.45
N ARG A 284 13.73 -7.54 9.53
CA ARG A 284 14.04 -6.12 9.69
C ARG A 284 14.43 -5.83 11.14
N ILE A 285 15.19 -4.74 11.33
CA ILE A 285 15.49 -4.21 12.67
C ILE A 285 14.30 -3.40 13.21
N ASP A 286 13.56 -2.75 12.31
CA ASP A 286 12.30 -2.07 12.49
C ASP A 286 11.13 -3.01 12.19
N GLN A 287 10.15 -3.06 13.08
CA GLN A 287 9.02 -3.99 13.02
C GLN A 287 7.71 -3.22 13.16
N GLN A 288 6.73 -3.55 12.33
CA GLN A 288 5.35 -3.03 12.39
C GLN A 288 4.39 -4.18 12.09
N ILE A 289 3.50 -4.50 13.04
CA ILE A 289 2.58 -5.63 12.97
C ILE A 289 1.19 -5.18 13.40
N GLN A 290 0.24 -5.24 12.47
CA GLN A 290 -1.15 -4.88 12.73
C GLN A 290 -1.91 -6.05 13.38
N LEU A 291 -2.49 -5.80 14.55
CA LEU A 291 -3.46 -6.67 15.22
C LEU A 291 -4.86 -6.21 14.84
N THR A 292 -5.71 -7.11 14.35
CA THR A 292 -7.07 -6.82 13.88
C THR A 292 -8.12 -7.59 14.67
N ASN A 293 -9.40 -7.28 14.45
CA ASN A 293 -10.56 -7.96 15.04
C ASN A 293 -10.53 -7.92 16.59
N LEU A 294 -10.17 -6.78 17.16
CA LEU A 294 -10.15 -6.51 18.60
C LEU A 294 -11.51 -5.98 19.08
N GLU A 295 -11.82 -6.21 20.36
CA GLU A 295 -12.99 -5.67 21.04
C GLU A 295 -12.81 -4.17 21.32
N THR A 296 -13.87 -3.37 21.20
CA THR A 296 -13.83 -1.91 21.40
C THR A 296 -13.79 -1.53 22.88
N GLY A 297 -13.02 -0.50 23.24
CA GLY A 297 -12.85 -0.07 24.62
C GLY A 297 -12.25 -1.11 25.59
N THR A 298 -11.60 -2.16 25.07
CA THR A 298 -11.08 -3.30 25.84
C THR A 298 -9.56 -3.19 26.06
N ASN A 299 -9.10 -3.62 27.24
CA ASN A 299 -7.67 -3.71 27.56
C ASN A 299 -7.08 -4.99 26.95
N TYR A 300 -6.08 -4.86 26.08
CA TYR A 300 -5.29 -5.95 25.55
C TYR A 300 -3.88 -5.93 26.15
N ASN A 301 -3.42 -7.11 26.59
CA ASN A 301 -2.03 -7.36 26.92
C ASN A 301 -1.37 -7.95 25.66
N PHE A 302 -0.12 -7.62 25.41
CA PHE A 302 0.68 -8.27 24.36
C PHE A 302 2.07 -8.62 24.86
N LYS A 303 2.66 -9.65 24.26
CA LYS A 303 4.05 -10.06 24.43
C LYS A 303 4.70 -10.19 23.05
N ILE A 304 5.78 -9.45 22.84
CA ILE A 304 6.70 -9.65 21.72
C ILE A 304 7.72 -10.70 22.17
N HIS A 305 7.89 -11.76 21.39
CA HIS A 305 9.08 -12.62 21.42
C HIS A 305 9.93 -12.28 20.21
N ALA A 306 11.19 -11.91 20.41
CA ALA A 306 12.15 -11.70 19.33
C ALA A 306 13.30 -12.70 19.46
N THR A 307 13.71 -13.29 18.33
CA THR A 307 14.90 -14.15 18.21
C THR A 307 15.79 -13.58 17.11
N ASP A 308 17.04 -13.24 17.42
CA ASP A 308 17.94 -12.61 16.45
C ASP A 308 18.70 -13.61 15.56
N VAL A 309 19.48 -13.03 14.65
CA VAL A 309 20.46 -13.75 13.84
C VAL A 309 21.54 -14.50 14.63
N PHE A 310 21.66 -14.38 15.96
CA PHE A 310 22.52 -15.22 16.80
C PHE A 310 21.76 -16.26 17.63
N PHE A 311 20.43 -16.36 17.43
CA PHE A 311 19.49 -17.11 18.25
C PHE A 311 19.38 -16.64 19.70
N LYS A 312 19.88 -15.44 20.03
CA LYS A 312 19.56 -14.77 21.30
C LYS A 312 18.07 -14.44 21.31
N ARG A 313 17.46 -14.46 22.49
CA ARG A 313 16.02 -14.24 22.67
C ARG A 313 15.77 -13.18 23.72
N VAL A 314 14.84 -12.28 23.42
CA VAL A 314 14.32 -11.29 24.35
C VAL A 314 12.79 -11.27 24.26
N GLU A 315 12.15 -11.00 25.39
CA GLU A 315 10.71 -10.78 25.47
C GLU A 315 10.42 -9.36 25.92
N TYR A 316 9.45 -8.71 25.29
CA TYR A 316 8.86 -7.46 25.79
C TYR A 316 7.38 -7.70 26.08
N GLN A 317 6.88 -7.23 27.23
CA GLN A 317 5.46 -7.25 27.56
C GLN A 317 4.92 -5.84 27.66
N GLY A 318 3.80 -5.60 26.97
CA GLY A 318 3.08 -4.33 27.01
C GLY A 318 1.57 -4.53 27.13
N SER A 319 0.86 -3.42 27.24
CA SER A 319 -0.60 -3.41 27.20
C SER A 319 -1.09 -2.13 26.58
N PHE A 320 -2.11 -2.23 25.74
CA PHE A 320 -2.85 -1.10 25.20
C PHE A 320 -4.33 -1.26 25.51
N LYS A 321 -5.09 -0.18 25.38
CA LYS A 321 -6.54 -0.22 25.42
C LYS A 321 -7.04 0.25 24.07
N THR A 322 -7.88 -0.54 23.40
CA THR A 322 -8.56 -0.07 22.18
C THR A 322 -9.41 1.15 22.50
N LYS A 323 -9.57 2.04 21.51
CA LYS A 323 -10.40 3.24 21.68
C LYS A 323 -11.86 2.81 21.96
N GLY A 324 -12.54 3.54 22.83
CA GLY A 324 -13.94 3.28 23.13
C GLY A 324 -14.81 3.73 21.95
N GLN A 325 -15.84 2.95 21.61
CA GLN A 325 -16.81 3.34 20.60
C GLN A 325 -17.45 4.67 21.01
N VAL A 326 -17.32 5.71 20.18
CA VAL A 326 -17.84 7.05 20.46
C VAL A 326 -19.33 7.09 20.14
N LEU A 327 -20.13 6.49 21.03
CA LEU A 327 -21.58 6.53 20.95
C LEU A 327 -22.07 7.96 21.25
N GLY A 328 -22.67 8.60 20.24
CA GLY A 328 -23.36 9.87 20.41
C GLY A 328 -24.49 9.72 21.43
N VAL A 329 -24.47 10.52 22.49
CA VAL A 329 -25.45 10.42 23.58
C VAL A 329 -26.71 11.19 23.20
N ASP A 330 -27.79 10.46 22.93
CA ASP A 330 -29.14 11.00 23.00
C ASP A 330 -30.05 10.13 23.86
N ASN A 331 -30.98 10.75 24.57
CA ASN A 331 -31.75 10.09 25.64
C ASN A 331 -33.04 9.47 25.10
N PHE A 332 -33.27 8.16 25.32
CA PHE A 332 -34.64 7.66 25.55
C PHE A 332 -34.68 6.39 26.40
N SER A 333 -35.82 6.15 27.07
CA SER A 333 -36.00 5.10 28.09
C SER A 333 -37.19 4.18 27.79
N GLY A 334 -36.99 2.86 27.77
CA GLY A 334 -38.07 1.85 27.67
C GLY A 334 -37.56 0.43 27.33
N PRO A 335 -38.05 -0.67 27.96
CA PRO A 335 -37.45 -2.01 27.74
C PRO A 335 -38.38 -3.09 27.11
N SER A 336 -37.90 -3.75 26.04
CA SER A 336 -38.28 -5.12 25.59
C SER A 336 -37.39 -5.52 24.39
N GLN A 337 -36.41 -6.43 24.52
CA GLN A 337 -36.49 -7.91 24.46
C GLN A 337 -36.63 -8.52 23.04
N PHE A 338 -35.52 -9.12 22.56
CA PHE A 338 -35.35 -9.96 21.34
C PHE A 338 -35.56 -9.24 19.99
N THR A 339 -34.91 -9.61 18.88
CA THR A 339 -34.18 -10.86 18.51
C THR A 339 -32.71 -10.63 18.11
N GLU A 340 -32.03 -11.69 17.65
CA GLU A 340 -30.72 -11.65 17.00
C GLU A 340 -30.74 -10.83 15.69
N ASP A 341 -29.72 -9.99 15.47
CA ASP A 341 -29.14 -9.75 14.14
C ASP A 341 -27.70 -9.16 14.25
N THR A 342 -27.09 -8.91 13.09
CA THR A 342 -25.65 -9.04 12.79
C THR A 342 -24.82 -7.74 12.92
N ILE A 343 -23.55 -7.93 13.32
CA ILE A 343 -22.34 -7.06 13.17
C ILE A 343 -22.53 -5.64 12.59
N THR A 344 -22.18 -4.62 13.39
CA THR A 344 -21.64 -3.28 13.00
C THR A 344 -20.99 -2.61 14.22
N GLY A 345 -20.02 -1.71 14.12
CA GLY A 345 -19.29 -1.19 12.95
C GLY A 345 -18.05 -0.43 13.40
N SER A 346 -16.98 -0.47 12.59
CA SER A 346 -15.75 0.33 12.72
C SER A 346 -15.09 0.43 11.35
N GLY A 347 -14.61 1.60 10.96
CA GLY A 347 -14.16 1.89 9.61
C GLY A 347 -13.12 0.91 9.03
N GLN A 348 -13.40 0.40 7.83
CA GLN A 348 -12.54 -0.50 7.05
C GLN A 348 -12.38 -0.02 5.59
N LEU A 349 -11.28 -0.42 4.95
CA LEU A 349 -11.19 -0.54 3.50
C LEU A 349 -12.10 -1.69 3.05
N VAL A 350 -13.02 -1.45 2.11
CA VAL A 350 -14.06 -2.41 1.69
C VAL A 350 -14.00 -2.81 0.21
N LEU A 351 -13.21 -2.10 -0.59
CA LEU A 351 -12.79 -2.48 -1.94
C LEU A 351 -11.42 -1.86 -2.21
N TYR A 352 -10.49 -2.63 -2.77
CA TYR A 352 -9.21 -2.13 -3.28
C TYR A 352 -8.81 -2.89 -4.55
N SER A 353 -9.14 -2.32 -5.71
CA SER A 353 -8.70 -2.82 -7.01
C SER A 353 -7.39 -2.12 -7.38
N ASN A 354 -6.27 -2.80 -7.10
CA ASN A 354 -4.90 -2.33 -7.32
C ASN A 354 -4.37 -2.55 -8.75
N PHE A 355 -5.13 -3.26 -9.58
CA PHE A 355 -4.82 -3.51 -11.00
C PHE A 355 -3.43 -4.13 -11.31
N ASP A 356 -2.71 -4.61 -10.29
CA ASP A 356 -1.36 -5.18 -10.41
C ASP A 356 -1.29 -6.53 -11.14
N SER A 357 -2.42 -7.22 -11.35
CA SER A 357 -2.46 -8.47 -12.13
C SER A 357 -2.02 -8.22 -13.57
N GLY A 358 -2.56 -7.18 -14.23
CA GLY A 358 -2.16 -6.83 -15.58
C GLY A 358 -2.47 -7.90 -16.64
N PHE A 359 -3.42 -8.78 -16.40
CA PHE A 359 -3.93 -9.78 -17.35
C PHE A 359 -5.31 -10.31 -16.92
N GLY A 360 -5.99 -11.01 -17.83
CA GLY A 360 -7.30 -11.64 -17.59
C GLY A 360 -8.46 -10.65 -17.55
N ASN A 361 -9.63 -11.10 -17.09
CA ASN A 361 -10.86 -10.31 -17.00
C ASN A 361 -11.33 -10.10 -15.54
N ILE A 362 -10.43 -10.23 -14.57
CA ILE A 362 -10.73 -10.06 -13.13
C ILE A 362 -9.87 -8.94 -12.55
N ALA A 363 -10.53 -7.99 -11.88
CA ALA A 363 -9.94 -6.99 -11.02
C ALA A 363 -10.06 -7.44 -9.56
N TYR A 364 -9.00 -8.04 -9.04
CA TYR A 364 -8.98 -8.60 -7.69
C TYR A 364 -9.12 -7.53 -6.59
N ASP A 365 -9.78 -7.90 -5.49
CA ASP A 365 -9.96 -7.05 -4.31
C ASP A 365 -8.90 -7.30 -3.23
N SER A 366 -7.92 -6.42 -3.20
CA SER A 366 -6.86 -6.39 -2.18
C SER A 366 -7.30 -5.82 -0.82
N SER A 367 -8.61 -5.58 -0.58
CA SER A 367 -9.13 -5.17 0.75
C SER A 367 -9.19 -6.32 1.76
N GLY A 368 -9.12 -7.57 1.30
CA GLY A 368 -9.32 -8.78 2.12
C GLY A 368 -10.79 -9.15 2.35
N LEU A 369 -11.74 -8.51 1.63
CA LEU A 369 -13.16 -8.87 1.63
C LEU A 369 -13.59 -9.64 0.37
N ASN A 370 -12.64 -9.91 -0.54
CA ASN A 370 -12.78 -10.66 -1.79
C ASN A 370 -13.90 -10.08 -2.69
N ASN A 371 -14.12 -8.77 -2.65
CA ASN A 371 -15.10 -8.05 -3.48
C ASN A 371 -14.57 -7.86 -4.91
N ASP A 372 -14.14 -8.94 -5.54
CA ASP A 372 -13.51 -8.94 -6.86
C ASP A 372 -14.48 -8.46 -7.95
N GLY A 373 -13.96 -7.76 -8.96
CA GLY A 373 -14.73 -7.22 -10.08
C GLY A 373 -14.47 -7.94 -11.40
N SER A 374 -15.48 -8.08 -12.24
CA SER A 374 -15.32 -8.53 -13.63
C SER A 374 -15.07 -7.33 -14.56
N ILE A 375 -14.05 -7.45 -15.40
CA ILE A 375 -13.62 -6.43 -16.37
C ILE A 375 -14.36 -6.68 -17.68
N SER A 376 -14.95 -5.63 -18.27
CA SER A 376 -15.58 -5.66 -19.58
C SER A 376 -15.14 -4.46 -20.40
N GLY A 377 -14.65 -4.71 -21.61
CA GLY A 377 -14.15 -3.69 -22.53
C GLY A 377 -12.76 -3.14 -22.18
N ALA A 378 -12.61 -2.61 -20.95
CA ALA A 378 -11.40 -1.94 -20.47
C ALA A 378 -10.13 -2.78 -20.67
N THR A 379 -9.05 -2.15 -21.12
CA THR A 379 -7.84 -2.85 -21.58
C THR A 379 -6.67 -2.72 -20.59
N TRP A 380 -5.89 -3.79 -20.46
CA TRP A 380 -4.66 -3.78 -19.66
C TRP A 380 -3.53 -3.02 -20.35
N GLN A 381 -2.99 -2.02 -19.66
CA GLN A 381 -1.80 -1.28 -20.07
C GLN A 381 -0.71 -1.45 -19.01
N LYS A 382 0.57 -1.29 -19.42
CA LYS A 382 1.73 -1.47 -18.55
C LYS A 382 2.81 -0.43 -18.84
N GLU A 383 3.29 0.23 -17.79
CA GLU A 383 4.38 1.22 -17.86
C GLU A 383 5.24 1.11 -16.59
N ASN A 384 6.57 1.20 -16.71
CA ASN A 384 7.51 1.28 -15.58
C ASN A 384 7.34 0.19 -14.49
N ASN A 385 6.97 -1.03 -14.89
CA ASN A 385 6.60 -2.18 -14.05
C ASN A 385 5.27 -2.04 -13.27
N ASN A 386 4.51 -0.96 -13.47
CA ASN A 386 3.12 -0.86 -13.05
C ASN A 386 2.18 -1.48 -14.11
N SER A 387 1.01 -1.97 -13.66
CA SER A 387 -0.11 -2.37 -14.54
C SER A 387 -1.35 -1.58 -14.15
N TYR A 388 -2.15 -1.19 -15.15
CA TYR A 388 -3.37 -0.39 -14.94
C TYR A 388 -4.41 -0.69 -16.03
N LEU A 389 -5.65 -0.25 -15.83
CA LEU A 389 -6.71 -0.38 -16.83
C LEU A 389 -6.97 0.94 -17.54
N ASP A 390 -7.22 0.83 -18.84
CA ASP A 390 -7.54 1.93 -19.74
C ASP A 390 -8.97 1.80 -20.28
N PHE A 391 -9.71 2.91 -20.28
CA PHE A 391 -11.15 2.96 -20.55
C PHE A 391 -11.45 3.89 -21.73
N ASP A 392 -12.10 3.38 -22.78
CA ASP A 392 -12.22 4.03 -24.09
C ASP A 392 -13.29 5.14 -24.21
N GLY A 393 -14.04 5.42 -23.13
CA GLY A 393 -15.17 6.38 -23.16
C GLY A 393 -16.44 5.87 -23.85
N VAL A 394 -16.50 4.62 -24.32
CA VAL A 394 -17.61 4.07 -25.13
C VAL A 394 -18.36 2.94 -24.42
N ASN A 395 -17.68 1.91 -23.91
CA ASN A 395 -18.33 0.74 -23.29
C ASN A 395 -17.60 0.10 -22.10
N ASP A 396 -16.56 0.75 -21.59
CA ASP A 396 -15.61 0.13 -20.68
C ASP A 396 -16.01 0.24 -19.20
N VAL A 397 -16.01 -0.89 -18.49
CA VAL A 397 -16.48 -0.98 -17.09
C VAL A 397 -15.88 -2.16 -16.35
N VAL A 398 -15.56 -1.98 -15.06
CA VAL A 398 -15.35 -3.10 -14.11
C VAL A 398 -16.54 -3.16 -13.16
N LYS A 399 -17.18 -4.34 -13.03
CA LYS A 399 -18.36 -4.55 -12.18
C LYS A 399 -18.04 -5.44 -10.99
N VAL A 400 -18.10 -4.86 -9.79
CA VAL A 400 -17.91 -5.53 -8.50
C VAL A 400 -19.29 -5.87 -7.90
N PRO A 401 -19.66 -7.15 -7.75
CA PRO A 401 -20.97 -7.56 -7.28
C PRO A 401 -21.32 -7.03 -5.89
N HIS A 402 -22.58 -6.67 -5.67
CA HIS A 402 -23.04 -6.19 -4.36
C HIS A 402 -22.85 -7.23 -3.24
N ARG A 403 -22.11 -6.85 -2.20
CA ARG A 403 -22.13 -7.48 -0.88
C ARG A 403 -22.44 -6.46 0.21
N SER A 404 -22.82 -6.96 1.39
CA SER A 404 -23.12 -6.15 2.59
C SER A 404 -21.90 -5.40 3.14
N SER A 405 -20.68 -5.83 2.81
CA SER A 405 -19.43 -5.10 3.07
C SER A 405 -19.34 -3.76 2.33
N LEU A 406 -20.03 -3.61 1.20
CA LEU A 406 -20.03 -2.39 0.37
C LEU A 406 -21.11 -1.37 0.81
N ASN A 407 -21.67 -1.54 2.01
CA ASN A 407 -22.68 -0.68 2.61
C ASN A 407 -22.06 0.31 3.61
N MET A 408 -22.60 1.53 3.64
CA MET A 408 -22.10 2.67 4.42
C MET A 408 -22.87 2.81 5.73
N ASN A 409 -22.92 1.71 6.49
CA ASN A 409 -23.74 1.58 7.70
C ASN A 409 -23.39 2.61 8.79
N ASP A 410 -22.10 2.97 8.90
CA ASP A 410 -21.59 3.92 9.88
C ASP A 410 -21.78 5.40 9.41
N ASN A 411 -22.58 5.62 8.36
CA ASN A 411 -22.90 6.89 7.72
C ASN A 411 -21.70 7.68 7.16
N GLN A 412 -20.67 6.97 6.73
CA GLN A 412 -19.44 7.56 6.21
C GLN A 412 -18.97 6.83 4.96
N VAL A 413 -18.19 7.50 4.11
CA VAL A 413 -17.57 6.90 2.93
C VAL A 413 -16.30 7.66 2.52
N THR A 414 -15.34 6.92 1.97
CA THR A 414 -14.28 7.48 1.12
C THR A 414 -14.21 6.71 -0.18
N MET A 415 -14.08 7.42 -1.30
CA MET A 415 -13.70 6.88 -2.59
C MET A 415 -12.39 7.55 -3.03
N ALA A 416 -11.44 6.78 -3.54
CA ALA A 416 -10.16 7.29 -4.03
C ALA A 416 -9.68 6.47 -5.24
N ALA A 417 -8.92 7.09 -6.14
CA ALA A 417 -8.27 6.42 -7.27
C ALA A 417 -7.09 7.25 -7.78
N TRP A 418 -6.21 6.61 -8.53
CA TRP A 418 -5.35 7.28 -9.51
C TRP A 418 -6.04 7.28 -10.87
N VAL A 419 -5.98 8.41 -11.58
CA VAL A 419 -6.60 8.61 -12.89
C VAL A 419 -5.65 9.34 -13.83
N ASN A 420 -5.66 9.00 -15.11
CA ASN A 420 -4.98 9.73 -16.18
C ASN A 420 -5.98 9.89 -17.33
N LEU A 421 -6.46 11.11 -17.54
CA LEU A 421 -7.64 11.34 -18.37
C LEU A 421 -7.25 11.69 -19.82
N ASP A 422 -7.83 10.99 -20.79
CA ASP A 422 -7.56 11.23 -22.21
C ASP A 422 -8.51 12.27 -22.79
N SER A 423 -9.77 12.28 -22.33
CA SER A 423 -10.66 13.43 -22.51
C SER A 423 -11.52 13.76 -21.29
N PHE A 424 -12.23 14.89 -21.37
CA PHE A 424 -13.23 15.26 -20.38
C PHE A 424 -14.62 14.90 -20.89
N THR A 425 -15.08 13.68 -20.57
CA THR A 425 -16.46 13.25 -20.80
C THR A 425 -17.43 14.01 -19.89
N ARG A 426 -18.73 13.70 -19.99
CA ARG A 426 -19.74 14.27 -19.11
C ARG A 426 -20.19 13.21 -18.10
N PHE A 427 -19.92 13.48 -16.82
CA PHE A 427 -20.25 12.60 -15.69
C PHE A 427 -19.48 11.27 -15.65
N GLY A 428 -18.33 11.18 -16.34
CA GLY A 428 -17.43 10.03 -16.37
C GLY A 428 -17.16 9.44 -14.99
N LYS A 429 -17.60 8.20 -14.73
CA LYS A 429 -17.51 7.58 -13.41
C LYS A 429 -16.12 7.05 -13.12
N ILE A 430 -15.57 7.45 -11.98
CA ILE A 430 -14.36 6.83 -11.42
C ILE A 430 -14.83 5.63 -10.58
N VAL A 431 -15.78 5.86 -9.66
CA VAL A 431 -16.48 4.80 -8.91
C VAL A 431 -17.97 5.17 -8.80
N SER A 432 -18.86 4.20 -9.02
CA SER A 432 -20.32 4.37 -8.94
C SER A 432 -20.98 3.18 -8.26
N LYS A 433 -21.45 3.34 -7.01
CA LYS A 433 -22.48 2.48 -6.41
C LYS A 433 -23.82 3.19 -6.50
N HIS A 434 -24.57 2.93 -7.56
CA HIS A 434 -25.74 3.75 -7.88
C HIS A 434 -26.83 3.64 -6.80
N TYR A 435 -27.53 4.75 -6.56
CA TYR A 435 -28.38 5.01 -5.39
C TYR A 435 -27.67 4.95 -4.01
N SER A 436 -26.33 5.02 -3.96
CA SER A 436 -25.56 5.11 -2.71
C SER A 436 -24.49 6.20 -2.76
N TYR A 437 -23.41 5.99 -3.51
CA TYR A 437 -22.26 6.92 -3.59
C TYR A 437 -21.58 6.85 -4.96
N GLU A 438 -21.12 7.99 -5.47
CA GLU A 438 -20.35 8.10 -6.71
C GLU A 438 -19.22 9.13 -6.58
N LEU A 439 -18.05 8.81 -7.14
CA LEU A 439 -16.95 9.74 -7.42
C LEU A 439 -16.81 9.81 -8.94
N LEU A 440 -16.88 11.01 -9.51
CA LEU A 440 -16.98 11.18 -10.96
C LEU A 440 -16.45 12.53 -11.45
N GLN A 441 -16.16 12.60 -12.74
CA GLN A 441 -15.86 13.83 -13.46
C GLN A 441 -17.11 14.70 -13.60
N ALA A 442 -17.19 15.82 -12.89
CA ALA A 442 -18.36 16.68 -12.79
C ALA A 442 -18.82 17.28 -14.13
N THR A 443 -17.86 17.68 -14.97
CA THR A 443 -18.09 18.44 -16.20
C THR A 443 -17.01 18.11 -17.23
N GLY A 444 -17.35 18.23 -18.51
CA GLY A 444 -16.45 18.05 -19.66
C GLY A 444 -15.42 19.17 -19.83
N LEU A 445 -14.88 19.68 -18.72
CA LEU A 445 -13.89 20.75 -18.61
C LEU A 445 -12.88 20.49 -17.46
N GLY A 446 -12.87 19.29 -16.85
CA GLY A 446 -11.91 18.93 -15.78
C GLY A 446 -12.43 19.10 -14.34
N GLY A 447 -13.74 19.17 -14.13
CA GLY A 447 -14.32 19.20 -12.77
C GLY A 447 -14.34 17.83 -12.10
N LEU A 448 -14.16 17.79 -10.77
CA LEU A 448 -14.38 16.59 -9.94
C LEU A 448 -15.67 16.77 -9.10
N ARG A 449 -16.41 15.68 -8.89
CA ARG A 449 -17.64 15.62 -8.10
C ARG A 449 -17.66 14.38 -7.21
N ILE A 450 -18.13 14.58 -5.98
CA ILE A 450 -18.71 13.51 -5.15
C ILE A 450 -20.23 13.69 -5.14
N ALA A 451 -20.95 12.59 -5.32
CA ALA A 451 -22.40 12.51 -5.21
C ALA A 451 -22.76 11.42 -4.20
N ILE A 452 -23.65 11.71 -3.26
CA ILE A 452 -24.13 10.73 -2.28
C ILE A 452 -25.64 10.79 -2.21
N GLN A 453 -26.29 9.63 -2.31
CA GLN A 453 -27.74 9.51 -2.27
C GLN A 453 -28.18 9.33 -0.81
N PRO A 454 -28.97 10.24 -0.23
CA PRO A 454 -29.49 10.08 1.12
C PRO A 454 -30.69 9.13 1.16
N ILE A 455 -30.98 8.57 2.35
CA ILE A 455 -32.19 7.78 2.60
C ILE A 455 -33.44 8.62 2.28
N GLY A 456 -34.21 8.20 1.26
CA GLY A 456 -35.49 8.81 0.88
C GLY A 456 -35.42 10.19 0.20
N GLY A 457 -34.23 10.74 -0.06
CA GLY A 457 -34.05 12.06 -0.68
C GLY A 457 -33.64 12.02 -2.15
N ARG A 458 -32.90 13.05 -2.60
CA ARG A 458 -32.21 13.11 -3.90
C ARG A 458 -30.71 13.24 -3.64
N TRP A 459 -29.87 12.76 -4.56
CA TRP A 459 -28.42 12.99 -4.56
C TRP A 459 -28.00 14.37 -4.04
N HIS A 460 -27.27 14.38 -2.92
CA HIS A 460 -26.48 15.53 -2.49
C HIS A 460 -25.16 15.50 -3.26
N THR A 461 -24.71 16.68 -3.72
CA THR A 461 -23.48 16.80 -4.50
C THR A 461 -22.58 17.90 -3.94
N LEU A 462 -21.29 17.70 -4.15
CA LEU A 462 -20.22 18.68 -4.06
C LEU A 462 -19.44 18.65 -5.37
N ASP A 463 -19.22 19.83 -5.96
CA ASP A 463 -18.51 20.05 -7.21
C ASP A 463 -17.30 20.96 -6.97
N THR A 464 -16.17 20.68 -7.61
CA THR A 464 -15.02 21.61 -7.63
C THR A 464 -15.34 22.87 -8.43
N SER A 465 -15.06 24.05 -7.89
CA SER A 465 -15.34 25.34 -8.54
C SER A 465 -14.45 25.66 -9.74
N ASN A 466 -13.20 25.17 -9.73
CA ASN A 466 -12.13 25.66 -10.61
C ASN A 466 -11.63 24.63 -11.65
N ALA A 467 -12.27 23.46 -11.77
CA ALA A 467 -11.86 22.36 -12.66
C ALA A 467 -10.37 21.94 -12.53
N PRO A 468 -9.99 21.27 -11.42
CA PRO A 468 -8.60 20.98 -11.06
C PRO A 468 -7.99 19.75 -11.78
N LEU A 469 -8.75 19.04 -12.60
CA LEU A 469 -8.26 17.88 -13.35
C LEU A 469 -7.64 18.33 -14.69
N ALA A 470 -6.57 17.66 -15.08
CA ALA A 470 -5.86 17.84 -16.34
C ALA A 470 -6.01 16.58 -17.22
N LEU A 471 -5.58 16.68 -18.48
CA LEU A 471 -5.52 15.57 -19.41
C LEU A 471 -4.09 15.06 -19.55
N ASN A 472 -3.92 13.78 -19.88
CA ASN A 472 -2.65 13.14 -20.23
C ASN A 472 -1.59 13.29 -19.12
N THR A 473 -2.02 13.22 -17.86
CA THR A 473 -1.15 13.18 -16.68
C THR A 473 -1.84 12.41 -15.54
N TRP A 474 -1.10 11.53 -14.88
CA TRP A 474 -1.57 10.83 -13.69
C TRP A 474 -1.82 11.79 -12.52
N GLN A 475 -3.02 11.76 -11.98
CA GLN A 475 -3.45 12.49 -10.79
C GLN A 475 -4.14 11.55 -9.81
N PHE A 476 -3.96 11.79 -8.52
CA PHE A 476 -4.74 11.15 -7.48
C PHE A 476 -5.99 11.98 -7.19
N VAL A 477 -7.14 11.33 -7.08
CA VAL A 477 -8.44 11.95 -6.83
C VAL A 477 -9.17 11.22 -5.72
N ALA A 478 -9.80 11.96 -4.81
CA ALA A 478 -10.60 11.37 -3.74
C ALA A 478 -11.79 12.23 -3.33
N GLY A 479 -12.80 11.60 -2.73
CA GLY A 479 -13.92 12.25 -2.09
C GLY A 479 -14.31 11.54 -0.80
N THR A 480 -14.56 12.31 0.26
CA THR A 480 -14.91 11.81 1.60
C THR A 480 -16.23 12.40 2.08
N TYR A 481 -16.94 11.66 2.92
CA TYR A 481 -18.05 12.18 3.72
C TYR A 481 -18.06 11.54 5.11
N ASP A 482 -18.04 12.37 6.15
CA ASP A 482 -17.88 11.98 7.55
C ASP A 482 -19.20 11.94 8.36
N GLY A 483 -20.35 12.04 7.67
CA GLY A 483 -21.67 12.18 8.27
C GLY A 483 -22.10 13.63 8.50
N GLN A 484 -21.23 14.62 8.24
CA GLN A 484 -21.51 16.05 8.40
C GLN A 484 -21.02 16.90 7.23
N THR A 485 -19.85 16.60 6.65
CA THR A 485 -19.16 17.41 5.64
C THR A 485 -18.70 16.54 4.47
N MET A 486 -19.10 16.88 3.26
CA MET A 486 -18.50 16.35 2.03
C MET A 486 -17.20 17.09 1.73
N ARG A 487 -16.16 16.38 1.27
CA ARG A 487 -14.88 16.96 0.81
C ARG A 487 -14.41 16.28 -0.48
N LEU A 488 -13.65 17.01 -1.28
CA LEU A 488 -12.98 16.55 -2.50
C LEU A 488 -11.50 16.92 -2.46
N TYR A 489 -10.65 16.01 -2.93
CA TYR A 489 -9.20 16.16 -2.93
C TYR A 489 -8.61 15.83 -4.31
N VAL A 490 -7.53 16.52 -4.67
CA VAL A 490 -6.70 16.22 -5.85
C VAL A 490 -5.23 16.29 -5.44
N ASN A 491 -4.45 15.27 -5.76
CA ASN A 491 -3.03 15.12 -5.37
C ASN A 491 -2.82 15.40 -3.85
N GLY A 492 -3.71 14.83 -3.04
CA GLY A 492 -3.70 14.95 -1.57
C GLY A 492 -4.31 16.24 -1.00
N VAL A 493 -4.43 17.32 -1.78
CA VAL A 493 -4.90 18.63 -1.30
C VAL A 493 -6.42 18.75 -1.42
N GLU A 494 -7.09 19.27 -0.38
CA GLU A 494 -8.53 19.58 -0.43
C GLU A 494 -8.80 20.68 -1.47
N VAL A 495 -9.65 20.39 -2.45
CA VAL A 495 -10.04 21.31 -3.54
C VAL A 495 -11.48 21.82 -3.41
N ALA A 496 -12.31 21.18 -2.61
CA ALA A 496 -13.64 21.65 -2.24
C ALA A 496 -14.15 20.96 -0.97
N SER A 497 -14.96 21.68 -0.18
CA SER A 497 -15.68 21.14 0.98
C SER A 497 -17.05 21.79 1.14
N LYS A 498 -17.99 21.08 1.79
CA LYS A 498 -19.37 21.52 2.02
C LYS A 498 -20.01 20.77 3.19
N ASP A 499 -20.40 21.50 4.22
CA ASP A 499 -21.23 20.98 5.31
C ASP A 499 -22.66 20.72 4.82
N ASP A 500 -23.13 19.49 4.99
CA ASP A 500 -24.39 18.98 4.45
C ASP A 500 -24.78 17.69 5.18
N VAL A 501 -25.61 17.76 6.21
CA VAL A 501 -25.88 16.64 7.14
C VAL A 501 -27.04 15.78 6.66
N PHE A 502 -26.75 14.53 6.29
CA PHE A 502 -27.73 13.51 5.88
C PHE A 502 -27.24 12.07 6.18
N THR A 503 -28.11 11.07 5.97
CA THR A 503 -27.76 9.64 6.10
C THR A 503 -27.62 8.98 4.74
N ILE A 504 -26.48 8.36 4.43
CA ILE A 504 -26.25 7.62 3.18
C ILE A 504 -27.28 6.49 3.02
N ALA A 505 -27.87 6.36 1.83
CA ALA A 505 -28.68 5.21 1.46
C ALA A 505 -27.77 4.03 1.07
N ASN A 506 -27.99 2.86 1.67
CA ASN A 506 -27.42 1.61 1.16
C ASN A 506 -28.16 1.18 -0.11
N SER A 507 -27.43 0.54 -1.03
CA SER A 507 -27.96 0.11 -2.32
C SER A 507 -27.53 -1.31 -2.65
N ALA A 508 -28.49 -2.09 -3.15
CA ALA A 508 -28.26 -3.44 -3.65
C ALA A 508 -27.72 -3.48 -5.09
N GLN A 509 -27.47 -2.33 -5.72
CA GLN A 509 -26.76 -2.26 -7.00
C GLN A 509 -25.28 -2.59 -6.81
N ASP A 510 -24.65 -3.16 -7.83
CA ASP A 510 -23.21 -3.40 -7.90
C ASP A 510 -22.41 -2.09 -7.85
N ILE A 511 -21.10 -2.20 -7.63
CA ILE A 511 -20.18 -1.08 -7.89
C ILE A 511 -19.70 -1.19 -9.33
N SER A 512 -19.81 -0.11 -10.09
CA SER A 512 -19.17 0.05 -11.39
C SER A 512 -18.01 1.03 -11.31
N ILE A 513 -16.86 0.66 -11.85
CA ILE A 513 -15.68 1.49 -12.08
C ILE A 513 -15.64 1.77 -13.58
N GLY A 514 -15.45 3.03 -13.98
CA GLY A 514 -15.45 3.45 -15.39
C GLY A 514 -16.81 3.84 -15.96
N ALA A 515 -17.93 3.32 -15.44
CA ALA A 515 -19.29 3.58 -15.97
C ALA A 515 -20.39 3.71 -14.90
N ASN A 516 -21.56 4.22 -15.29
CA ASN A 516 -22.75 4.34 -14.44
C ASN A 516 -23.45 2.98 -14.25
N GLY A 517 -23.38 2.45 -13.02
CA GLY A 517 -23.77 1.08 -12.64
C GLY A 517 -25.27 0.75 -12.60
N VAL A 518 -26.07 1.27 -13.54
CA VAL A 518 -27.46 0.83 -13.81
C VAL A 518 -27.76 0.74 -15.30
N ASN A 519 -27.22 1.68 -16.09
CA ASN A 519 -27.56 1.83 -17.52
C ASN A 519 -26.34 1.69 -18.45
N ASP A 520 -25.13 1.53 -17.92
CA ASP A 520 -23.87 1.50 -18.67
C ASP A 520 -23.77 2.71 -19.63
N ILE A 521 -23.67 3.89 -19.02
CA ILE A 521 -23.54 5.22 -19.63
C ILE A 521 -22.61 6.09 -18.77
N GLU A 522 -22.34 7.34 -19.20
CA GLU A 522 -21.48 8.27 -18.44
C GLU A 522 -20.08 7.68 -18.19
N TYR A 523 -19.49 7.12 -19.25
CA TYR A 523 -18.19 6.46 -19.25
C TYR A 523 -17.04 7.43 -18.99
N LEU A 524 -15.97 6.93 -18.36
CA LEU A 524 -14.67 7.58 -18.29
C LEU A 524 -13.87 7.33 -19.59
N ASP A 525 -13.04 8.29 -19.97
CA ASP A 525 -12.15 8.26 -21.13
C ASP A 525 -10.72 8.51 -20.64
N GLY A 526 -9.90 7.47 -20.67
CA GLY A 526 -8.54 7.42 -20.09
C GLY A 526 -8.35 6.35 -19.02
N SER A 527 -7.14 6.31 -18.46
CA SER A 527 -6.67 5.24 -17.59
C SER A 527 -6.97 5.45 -16.10
N MET A 528 -7.06 4.35 -15.35
CA MET A 528 -7.19 4.34 -13.88
C MET A 528 -6.34 3.25 -13.24
N ASP A 529 -5.91 3.51 -12.00
CA ASP A 529 -5.18 2.58 -11.12
C ASP A 529 -5.60 2.82 -9.66
N GLU A 530 -5.27 1.89 -8.75
CA GLU A 530 -5.30 2.12 -7.30
C GLU A 530 -6.70 2.45 -6.72
N ILE A 531 -7.80 2.00 -7.34
CA ILE A 531 -9.18 2.29 -6.92
C ILE A 531 -9.42 1.73 -5.51
N ARG A 532 -9.91 2.57 -4.60
CA ARG A 532 -10.27 2.21 -3.23
C ARG A 532 -11.63 2.77 -2.82
N VAL A 533 -12.38 1.97 -2.06
CA VAL A 533 -13.57 2.40 -1.32
C VAL A 533 -13.41 2.00 0.15
N TYR A 534 -13.66 2.94 1.04
CA TYR A 534 -13.68 2.75 2.49
C TYR A 534 -15.09 3.07 3.01
N ASN A 535 -15.55 2.35 4.04
CA ASN A 535 -16.83 2.65 4.70
C ASN A 535 -16.71 3.66 5.87
N TYR A 536 -15.64 4.45 5.84
CA TYR A 536 -15.40 5.57 6.74
C TYR A 536 -14.76 6.75 6.00
N ALA A 537 -14.77 7.93 6.61
CA ALA A 537 -14.06 9.09 6.10
C ALA A 537 -12.58 9.03 6.49
N LEU A 538 -11.69 8.90 5.51
CA LEU A 538 -10.27 9.17 5.68
C LEU A 538 -10.09 10.64 6.09
N SER A 539 -9.15 10.91 6.99
CA SER A 539 -8.75 12.29 7.26
C SER A 539 -7.93 12.84 6.08
N ALA A 540 -7.76 14.17 6.00
CA ALA A 540 -6.88 14.77 5.00
C ALA A 540 -5.44 14.18 5.04
N PHE A 541 -4.96 13.82 6.24
CA PHE A 541 -3.68 13.14 6.43
C PHE A 541 -3.70 11.73 5.80
N ASP A 542 -4.74 10.93 6.02
CA ASP A 542 -4.78 9.58 5.44
C ASP A 542 -4.96 9.63 3.90
N ILE A 543 -5.66 10.65 3.40
CA ILE A 543 -5.84 10.94 1.96
C ILE A 543 -4.51 11.27 1.29
N GLU A 544 -3.65 12.09 1.90
CA GLU A 544 -2.39 12.50 1.27
C GLU A 544 -1.25 11.49 1.55
N GLN A 545 -1.32 10.69 2.63
CA GLN A 545 -0.53 9.44 2.75
C GLN A 545 -0.83 8.50 1.58
N LEU A 546 -2.11 8.31 1.24
CA LEU A 546 -2.56 7.46 0.14
C LEU A 546 -2.13 8.02 -1.24
N TYR A 547 -2.12 9.34 -1.42
CA TYR A 547 -1.47 9.99 -2.56
C TYR A 547 0.01 9.61 -2.66
N ASN A 548 0.79 9.87 -1.61
CA ASN A 548 2.24 9.61 -1.63
C ASN A 548 2.58 8.13 -1.88
N GLN A 549 1.80 7.19 -1.34
CA GLN A 549 1.97 5.76 -1.61
C GLN A 549 1.89 5.41 -3.10
N GLY A 550 0.86 5.89 -3.80
CA GLY A 550 0.72 5.64 -5.24
C GLY A 550 1.70 6.45 -6.11
N LEU A 551 2.19 7.60 -5.64
CA LEU A 551 3.16 8.42 -6.37
C LEU A 551 4.48 7.65 -6.58
N TYR A 552 4.91 6.83 -5.61
CA TYR A 552 6.05 5.91 -5.77
C TYR A 552 5.81 4.83 -6.84
N LYS A 553 4.57 4.31 -6.94
CA LYS A 553 4.17 3.25 -7.90
C LYS A 553 4.19 3.77 -9.33
N ILE A 554 3.54 4.90 -9.57
CA ILE A 554 3.33 5.51 -10.90
C ILE A 554 4.64 6.07 -11.49
N THR A 555 5.52 6.66 -10.68
CA THR A 555 6.69 7.39 -11.21
C THR A 555 7.92 6.52 -11.48
N GLY A 556 7.97 5.28 -11.00
CA GLY A 556 9.12 4.37 -11.17
C GLY A 556 10.41 4.82 -10.46
N ILE A 557 10.37 5.89 -9.65
CA ILE A 557 11.53 6.43 -8.93
C ILE A 557 11.51 5.93 -7.49
N GLY A 558 12.48 5.09 -7.14
CA GLY A 558 12.56 4.49 -5.81
C GLY A 558 12.89 5.50 -4.70
N SER A 559 11.94 5.70 -3.78
CA SER A 559 12.08 6.31 -2.45
C SER A 559 12.61 7.74 -2.35
N GLY A 560 11.69 8.71 -2.34
CA GLY A 560 11.81 9.94 -1.56
C GLY A 560 10.51 10.74 -1.52
N VAL A 561 10.01 11.02 -0.30
CA VAL A 561 8.80 11.84 0.01
C VAL A 561 7.46 11.23 -0.42
N GLY A 562 6.43 11.15 0.44
CA GLY A 562 6.41 11.51 1.87
C GLY A 562 5.04 11.32 2.54
N GLY A 563 4.62 12.32 3.32
CA GLY A 563 3.35 12.39 4.04
C GLY A 563 3.43 13.28 5.30
N SER A 564 2.37 13.94 5.80
CA SER A 564 1.14 14.22 5.07
C SER A 564 0.39 15.49 5.51
N ILE A 565 -0.21 16.18 4.54
CA ILE A 565 -1.00 17.41 4.68
C ILE A 565 -2.32 17.20 5.47
N GLY A 566 -2.59 18.08 6.43
CA GLY A 566 -3.89 18.20 7.08
C GLY A 566 -4.22 19.63 7.50
N GLY A 567 -5.02 20.34 6.70
CA GLY A 567 -5.62 21.63 7.08
C GLY A 567 -6.65 21.45 8.21
N VAL A 568 -6.67 22.23 9.30
CA VAL A 568 -6.96 23.69 9.42
C VAL A 568 -8.45 24.02 9.35
N ASN A 569 -9.00 24.52 10.47
CA ASN A 569 -9.98 25.63 10.61
C ASN A 569 -10.56 25.64 12.04
N GLY A 570 -10.77 26.76 12.74
CA GLY A 570 -10.35 28.15 12.48
C GLY A 570 -11.31 29.19 13.11
N ASN A 571 -10.81 30.36 13.52
CA ASN A 571 -11.45 31.66 13.19
C ASN A 571 -10.70 32.92 13.66
N LEU A 572 -10.51 33.86 12.72
CA LEU A 572 -10.56 35.33 12.85
C LEU A 572 -9.87 35.98 14.08
N SER A 573 -8.78 36.74 13.89
CA SER A 573 -8.81 38.00 13.14
C SER A 573 -7.45 38.72 13.14
N GLY A 574 -7.27 39.70 12.24
CA GLY A 574 -6.36 40.84 12.49
C GLY A 574 -5.06 40.92 11.68
N SER A 575 -5.14 41.59 10.52
CA SER A 575 -4.05 42.32 9.82
C SER A 575 -2.78 41.57 9.35
N SER A 576 -2.43 41.82 8.09
CA SER A 576 -1.08 41.67 7.56
C SER A 576 -0.08 42.57 8.32
N GLY A 577 0.97 42.00 8.90
CA GLY A 577 2.05 42.74 9.54
C GLY A 577 3.33 41.91 9.57
N THR A 578 4.44 42.50 9.14
CA THR A 578 5.76 41.84 9.07
C THR A 578 6.20 41.29 10.43
N LEU A 579 6.46 39.99 10.51
CA LEU A 579 7.04 39.35 11.69
C LEU A 579 8.54 39.12 11.51
N GLY A 580 9.30 39.39 12.56
CA GLY A 580 10.70 39.05 12.67
C GLY A 580 11.12 38.98 14.13
N GLY A 581 11.84 37.92 14.50
CA GLY A 581 12.42 37.73 15.83
C GLY A 581 11.48 37.13 16.90
N GLY A 582 11.73 35.87 17.25
CA GLY A 582 11.44 35.34 18.59
C GLY A 582 9.98 35.04 18.93
N GLN A 583 9.32 34.17 18.16
CA GLN A 583 8.30 33.32 18.79
C GLN A 583 9.00 32.24 19.63
N VAL A 584 8.35 31.78 20.70
CA VAL A 584 8.90 30.80 21.64
C VAL A 584 7.90 29.65 21.74
N LEU A 585 8.36 28.45 21.40
CA LEU A 585 7.53 27.27 21.18
C LEU A 585 7.57 26.32 22.39
N GLY A 586 6.54 25.48 22.51
CA GLY A 586 6.39 24.52 23.61
C GLY A 586 5.60 25.03 24.83
N SER A 587 5.03 24.07 25.57
CA SER A 587 3.98 24.30 26.59
C SER A 587 4.43 25.09 27.83
N SER A 588 3.51 25.43 28.74
CA SER A 588 3.80 26.19 29.97
C SER A 588 4.52 25.38 31.08
N LEU A 589 5.15 24.25 30.75
CA LEU A 589 5.99 23.47 31.66
C LEU A 589 7.37 24.13 31.81
N SER A 590 7.99 23.98 32.99
CA SER A 590 9.18 24.73 33.42
C SER A 590 10.53 24.08 33.09
N ASP A 591 10.51 22.82 32.67
CA ASP A 591 11.64 21.92 32.95
C ASP A 591 12.58 21.72 31.75
N TYR A 592 12.16 22.16 30.56
CA TYR A 592 12.94 22.13 29.32
C TYR A 592 13.30 23.54 28.84
N THR A 593 14.43 23.67 28.13
CA THR A 593 14.72 24.89 27.38
C THR A 593 13.75 24.99 26.21
N LYS A 594 13.28 26.20 25.89
CA LYS A 594 12.27 26.42 24.85
C LYS A 594 12.89 26.79 23.51
N ALA A 595 12.32 26.25 22.44
CA ALA A 595 12.77 26.51 21.07
C ALA A 595 12.26 27.86 20.52
N GLU A 596 13.05 28.45 19.63
CA GLU A 596 12.77 29.68 18.88
C GLU A 596 12.10 29.39 17.52
N ARG A 597 12.43 28.23 16.93
CA ARG A 597 11.86 27.67 15.70
C ARG A 597 11.83 26.15 15.83
N LEU A 598 10.92 25.49 15.13
CA LEU A 598 11.07 24.08 14.75
C LEU A 598 11.33 24.07 13.25
N ILE A 599 12.33 23.33 12.79
CA ILE A 599 12.76 23.32 11.39
C ILE A 599 12.88 21.89 10.87
N ARG A 600 12.68 21.73 9.57
CA ARG A 600 12.81 20.47 8.84
C ARG A 600 13.38 20.78 7.46
N VAL A 601 14.25 19.93 6.92
CA VAL A 601 14.62 20.07 5.49
C VAL A 601 13.40 19.66 4.67
N ALA A 602 12.94 20.51 3.74
CA ALA A 602 11.78 20.23 2.92
C ALA A 602 11.85 18.83 2.26
N GLY A 603 10.88 17.97 2.58
CA GLY A 603 10.81 16.57 2.11
C GLY A 603 11.52 15.53 2.99
N GLN A 604 12.35 15.93 3.96
CA GLN A 604 12.93 15.02 4.96
C GLN A 604 11.97 14.82 6.15
N PRO A 605 12.01 13.67 6.85
CA PRO A 605 11.14 13.43 8.01
C PRO A 605 11.66 14.07 9.30
N ASP A 606 12.97 14.31 9.41
CA ASP A 606 13.64 14.66 10.66
C ASP A 606 13.41 16.11 11.08
N ILE A 607 12.79 16.30 12.25
CA ILE A 607 12.50 17.62 12.83
C ILE A 607 13.61 18.00 13.81
N TYR A 608 14.04 19.25 13.74
CA TYR A 608 15.05 19.84 14.62
C TYR A 608 14.46 21.05 15.34
N ALA A 609 14.73 21.18 16.64
CA ALA A 609 14.42 22.39 17.38
C ALA A 609 15.60 23.36 17.35
N VAL A 610 15.32 24.65 17.20
CA VAL A 610 16.32 25.72 17.18
C VAL A 610 16.33 26.46 18.52
N TYR A 611 17.51 26.58 19.12
CA TYR A 611 17.75 27.25 20.41
C TYR A 611 18.95 28.18 20.26
N GLY A 612 18.82 29.49 20.52
CA GLY A 612 19.91 30.46 20.33
C GLY A 612 20.45 30.48 18.89
N GLY A 613 19.61 30.20 17.89
CA GLY A 613 20.04 29.98 16.50
C GLY A 613 20.80 28.68 16.21
N LYS A 614 20.80 27.68 17.11
CA LYS A 614 21.47 26.37 16.92
C LYS A 614 20.47 25.21 16.88
N LYS A 615 20.65 24.24 15.98
CA LYS A 615 19.71 23.12 15.77
C LYS A 615 20.02 21.87 16.59
N LEU A 616 19.00 21.19 17.09
CA LEU A 616 19.07 19.90 17.77
C LEU A 616 18.01 18.95 17.21
N TYR A 617 18.40 17.73 16.87
CA TYR A 617 17.46 16.68 16.43
C TYR A 617 16.49 16.28 17.55
N ILE A 618 15.19 16.19 17.23
CA ILE A 618 14.16 15.70 18.16
C ILE A 618 13.83 14.24 17.84
N SER A 619 13.99 13.37 18.83
CA SER A 619 13.95 11.91 18.72
C SER A 619 12.52 11.39 18.69
N GLY A 620 11.85 11.67 17.57
CA GLY A 620 10.51 11.21 17.27
C GLY A 620 9.40 11.92 18.08
N PRO A 621 8.14 11.52 17.86
CA PRO A 621 6.98 12.27 18.35
C PRO A 621 6.81 12.21 19.87
N THR A 622 7.42 11.26 20.58
CA THR A 622 7.35 11.20 22.05
C THR A 622 8.12 12.35 22.69
N ALA A 623 9.36 12.60 22.26
CA ALA A 623 10.12 13.77 22.71
C ALA A 623 9.42 15.07 22.29
N PHE A 624 9.01 15.16 21.01
CA PHE A 624 8.25 16.28 20.46
C PHE A 624 7.00 16.64 21.29
N ALA A 625 6.22 15.63 21.70
CA ALA A 625 5.04 15.80 22.55
C ALA A 625 5.40 16.18 24.00
N ASN A 626 6.52 15.70 24.55
CA ASN A 626 6.96 16.05 25.91
C ASN A 626 7.38 17.52 26.04
N TYR A 627 7.96 18.12 24.99
CA TYR A 627 8.14 19.59 24.91
C TYR A 627 6.80 20.34 24.75
N GLY A 628 5.75 19.65 24.29
CA GLY A 628 4.48 20.25 23.89
C GLY A 628 4.59 21.04 22.59
N TYR A 629 5.42 20.57 21.64
CA TYR A 629 5.51 21.13 20.30
C TYR A 629 4.33 20.70 19.42
N ASN A 630 4.00 21.52 18.41
CA ASN A 630 2.96 21.24 17.42
C ASN A 630 3.59 21.14 16.03
N LEU A 631 3.12 20.19 15.21
CA LEU A 631 3.61 20.04 13.82
C LEU A 631 3.29 21.26 12.95
N ALA A 632 2.25 22.03 13.29
CA ALA A 632 1.93 23.30 12.63
C ALA A 632 2.96 24.42 12.89
N ASP A 633 3.84 24.26 13.89
CA ASP A 633 4.91 25.21 14.21
C ASP A 633 6.25 24.82 13.53
N VAL A 634 6.25 23.79 12.66
CA VAL A 634 7.45 23.29 11.96
C VAL A 634 7.62 23.97 10.61
N GLU A 635 8.74 24.66 10.44
CA GLU A 635 9.13 25.35 9.21
C GLU A 635 9.90 24.39 8.27
N ASP A 636 9.35 24.12 7.08
CA ASP A 636 10.10 23.48 6.01
C ASP A 636 11.09 24.48 5.38
N ILE A 637 12.38 24.21 5.55
CA ILE A 637 13.47 25.06 5.07
C ILE A 637 14.30 24.35 3.99
N SER A 638 15.06 25.13 3.20
CA SER A 638 15.98 24.55 2.22
C SER A 638 17.17 23.86 2.89
N GLN A 639 17.74 22.85 2.24
CA GLN A 639 18.98 22.20 2.69
C GLN A 639 20.11 23.23 2.92
N ALA A 640 20.23 24.25 2.07
CA ALA A 640 21.24 25.30 2.21
C ALA A 640 21.01 26.22 3.42
N GLU A 641 19.75 26.47 3.82
CA GLU A 641 19.47 27.16 5.09
C GLU A 641 19.78 26.23 6.27
N PHE A 642 19.32 24.98 6.21
CA PHE A 642 19.57 23.99 7.25
C PHE A 642 21.06 23.81 7.53
N ASP A 643 21.89 23.70 6.49
CA ASP A 643 23.34 23.57 6.61
C ASP A 643 24.04 24.84 7.13
N SER A 644 23.39 26.01 6.99
CA SER A 644 23.88 27.26 7.60
C SER A 644 23.61 27.35 9.10
N ILE A 645 22.63 26.60 9.61
CA ILE A 645 22.28 26.52 11.03
C ILE A 645 23.16 25.47 11.70
N ILE A 646 24.08 25.92 12.56
CA ILE A 646 25.03 25.05 13.27
C ILE A 646 24.31 24.16 14.30
N GLY A 647 24.87 22.98 14.56
CA GLY A 647 24.36 22.08 15.59
C GLY A 647 24.50 22.68 17.00
N ALA A 648 23.55 22.38 17.87
CA ALA A 648 23.71 22.54 19.31
C ALA A 648 24.53 21.36 19.86
N TRP A 649 25.50 21.66 20.74
CA TRP A 649 26.45 20.66 21.23
C TRP A 649 26.45 20.48 22.75
N LEU A 650 25.82 21.37 23.53
CA LEU A 650 25.84 21.34 24.99
C LEU A 650 24.42 21.10 25.52
N VAL A 651 24.19 19.92 26.11
CA VAL A 651 22.87 19.47 26.54
C VAL A 651 22.88 18.84 27.93
N LYS A 652 21.75 18.85 28.63
CA LYS A 652 21.50 18.12 29.89
C LYS A 652 20.02 17.70 29.96
N THR A 653 19.66 16.80 30.87
CA THR A 653 18.25 16.48 31.16
C THR A 653 17.76 17.21 32.42
N PRO A 654 16.45 17.29 32.71
CA PRO A 654 15.95 17.93 33.93
C PRO A 654 16.43 17.23 35.21
N ASP A 655 16.46 15.89 35.19
CA ASP A 655 16.75 15.05 36.36
C ASP A 655 18.24 14.89 36.67
N ALA A 656 19.15 15.40 35.83
CA ALA A 656 20.60 15.18 35.96
C ALA A 656 21.43 16.47 35.86
N PRO A 657 22.42 16.69 36.75
CA PRO A 657 23.32 17.83 36.67
C PRO A 657 24.42 17.66 35.59
N THR A 658 24.56 16.46 35.02
CA THR A 658 25.59 16.15 34.02
C THR A 658 25.29 16.84 32.70
N VAL A 659 26.17 17.76 32.30
CA VAL A 659 26.19 18.31 30.94
C VAL A 659 26.90 17.32 30.03
N TYR A 660 26.37 17.09 28.84
CA TYR A 660 26.97 16.30 27.78
C TYR A 660 27.41 17.21 26.64
N TYR A 661 28.57 16.92 26.07
CA TYR A 661 28.90 17.34 24.72
C TYR A 661 28.36 16.29 23.74
N ILE A 662 27.58 16.71 22.74
CA ILE A 662 27.09 15.85 21.66
C ILE A 662 27.72 16.25 20.32
N ASP A 663 28.25 15.26 19.61
CA ASP A 663 28.72 15.42 18.23
C ASP A 663 27.64 14.85 17.29
N GLN A 664 26.80 15.75 16.76
CA GLN A 664 25.74 15.38 15.81
C GLN A 664 26.29 14.90 14.45
N THR A 665 27.60 15.08 14.16
CA THR A 665 28.23 14.61 12.91
C THR A 665 28.81 13.21 13.03
N LYS A 666 29.25 12.81 14.23
CA LYS A 666 29.68 11.44 14.56
C LYS A 666 28.57 10.59 15.18
N TRP A 667 27.45 11.22 15.54
CA TRP A 667 26.36 10.63 16.31
C TRP A 667 26.78 10.09 17.69
N LEU A 668 27.61 10.86 18.42
CA LEU A 668 28.22 10.47 19.69
C LEU A 668 27.95 11.47 20.83
N LYS A 669 28.01 10.99 22.09
CA LYS A 669 28.00 11.86 23.29
C LYS A 669 29.12 11.56 24.28
N ILE A 670 29.62 12.59 24.96
CA ILE A 670 30.52 12.44 26.12
C ILE A 670 30.03 13.33 27.27
N PRO A 671 29.96 12.83 28.52
CA PRO A 671 29.72 13.68 29.68
C PRO A 671 30.88 14.67 29.88
N ILE A 672 30.60 15.91 30.25
CA ILE A 672 31.59 16.89 30.69
C ILE A 672 31.67 16.78 32.22
N PRO A 673 32.75 16.23 32.80
CA PRO A 673 32.73 15.73 34.18
C PRO A 673 32.96 16.80 35.25
N SER A 674 33.37 18.02 34.88
CA SER A 674 33.58 19.12 35.83
C SER A 674 33.46 20.49 35.17
N PRO A 675 33.18 21.57 35.95
CA PRO A 675 33.26 22.94 35.45
C PRO A 675 34.64 23.29 34.86
N THR A 676 35.72 22.71 35.39
CA THR A 676 37.08 22.90 34.89
C THR A 676 37.28 22.26 33.51
N ALA A 677 36.72 21.07 33.29
CA ALA A 677 36.66 20.46 31.97
C ALA A 677 35.76 21.29 31.02
N PHE A 678 34.62 21.80 31.49
CA PHE A 678 33.70 22.62 30.69
C PHE A 678 34.40 23.87 30.12
N VAL A 679 35.04 24.71 30.95
CA VAL A 679 35.69 25.96 30.52
C VAL A 679 37.04 25.76 29.82
N SER A 680 37.52 24.52 29.70
CA SER A 680 38.76 24.22 28.97
C SER A 680 38.58 24.22 27.44
N TYR A 681 37.34 24.22 26.97
CA TYR A 681 36.96 24.43 25.58
C TYR A 681 36.56 25.90 25.41
N GLN A 682 37.29 26.67 24.60
CA GLN A 682 37.11 28.12 24.49
C GLN A 682 35.74 28.54 23.91
N GLN A 683 35.06 27.61 23.24
CA GLN A 683 33.74 27.80 22.64
C GLN A 683 32.55 27.46 23.59
N ASN A 684 32.81 26.97 24.80
CA ASN A 684 31.76 26.58 25.74
C ASN A 684 31.30 27.77 26.58
N ASP A 685 29.99 28.04 26.57
CA ASP A 685 29.33 29.01 27.46
C ASP A 685 28.24 28.30 28.27
N TRP A 686 28.12 28.64 29.55
CA TRP A 686 27.08 28.12 30.44
C TRP A 686 25.68 28.59 30.06
N GLY A 687 25.54 29.71 29.34
CA GLY A 687 24.27 30.18 28.77
C GLY A 687 23.77 29.32 27.59
N GLU A 688 24.63 28.49 27.01
CA GLU A 688 24.36 27.68 25.80
C GLU A 688 23.97 26.23 26.13
N ILE A 689 23.73 25.91 27.40
CA ILE A 689 23.35 24.57 27.86
C ILE A 689 21.84 24.39 27.73
N ILE A 690 21.41 23.53 26.80
CA ILE A 690 20.00 23.24 26.53
C ILE A 690 19.53 22.12 27.49
N THR A 691 18.36 22.30 28.10
CA THR A 691 17.70 21.27 28.90
C THR A 691 16.72 20.51 28.01
N ILE A 692 17.00 19.23 27.76
CA ILE A 692 16.36 18.40 26.74
C ILE A 692 15.65 17.19 27.36
N ASP A 693 14.72 16.60 26.63
CA ASP A 693 14.09 15.35 27.01
C ASP A 693 15.14 14.20 27.08
N PRO A 694 15.10 13.32 28.10
CA PRO A 694 16.01 12.17 28.17
C PRO A 694 15.97 11.24 26.96
N LEU A 695 14.89 11.23 26.16
CA LEU A 695 14.80 10.50 24.90
C LEU A 695 15.75 11.05 23.83
N ASP A 696 15.90 12.38 23.73
CA ASP A 696 16.79 13.02 22.75
C ASP A 696 18.27 12.72 23.00
N LEU A 697 18.61 12.37 24.25
CA LEU A 697 19.97 11.96 24.63
C LEU A 697 20.24 10.47 24.36
N ARG A 698 19.24 9.65 24.02
CA ARG A 698 19.41 8.19 23.82
C ARG A 698 20.12 7.79 22.51
N PRO A 699 19.81 8.35 21.32
CA PRO A 699 20.36 7.86 20.06
C PRO A 699 21.88 7.96 19.96
N TYR A 700 22.50 8.87 20.71
CA TYR A 700 23.95 9.08 20.75
C TYR A 700 24.63 8.08 21.69
N PRO A 701 25.34 7.04 21.24
CA PRO A 701 26.21 6.22 22.11
C PRO A 701 27.26 7.06 22.86
N LEU A 702 27.75 6.51 23.98
CA LEU A 702 28.89 7.10 24.69
C LEU A 702 30.17 6.94 23.87
N VAL A 703 31.05 7.94 23.93
CA VAL A 703 32.37 7.87 23.30
C VAL A 703 33.26 6.89 24.06
N GLU A 704 33.53 5.73 23.45
CA GLU A 704 34.42 4.71 24.00
C GLU A 704 35.91 5.09 23.81
N VAL A 705 36.27 5.80 22.72
CA VAL A 705 37.66 6.15 22.40
C VAL A 705 37.88 7.63 22.12
N VAL A 706 38.95 8.17 22.68
CA VAL A 706 39.37 9.56 22.51
C VAL A 706 40.84 9.67 22.14
N LYS A 707 41.25 10.81 21.60
CA LYS A 707 42.65 11.18 21.42
C LYS A 707 43.00 12.48 22.14
N SER A 708 44.23 12.53 22.62
CA SER A 708 44.89 13.71 23.17
C SER A 708 45.05 14.80 22.10
N PRO A 709 44.86 16.08 22.47
CA PRO A 709 45.04 17.21 21.55
C PRO A 709 46.50 17.66 21.43
N THR A 710 47.41 17.17 22.28
CA THR A 710 48.79 17.66 22.39
C THR A 710 49.78 16.83 21.59
N ASP A 711 49.62 15.51 21.59
CA ASP A 711 50.51 14.52 20.97
C ASP A 711 49.76 13.53 20.04
N GLY A 712 48.42 13.52 20.07
CA GLY A 712 47.58 12.61 19.29
C GLY A 712 47.39 11.21 19.88
N THR A 713 47.93 10.94 21.08
CA THR A 713 47.86 9.62 21.75
C THR A 713 46.40 9.21 22.01
N VAL A 714 46.08 7.95 21.73
CA VAL A 714 44.71 7.41 21.73
C VAL A 714 44.43 6.61 23.02
N TYR A 715 43.24 6.77 23.59
CA TYR A 715 42.82 6.13 24.83
C TYR A 715 41.37 5.63 24.76
N GLU A 716 41.12 4.43 25.28
CA GLU A 716 39.76 3.99 25.69
C GLU A 716 39.37 4.71 26.99
N LEU A 717 38.08 5.07 27.15
CA LEU A 717 37.53 5.66 28.37
C LEU A 717 36.67 4.65 29.16
N ASN A 718 37.10 4.33 30.37
CA ASN A 718 36.31 3.53 31.30
C ASN A 718 35.56 4.42 32.30
N TYR A 719 34.31 4.75 31.97
CA TYR A 719 33.43 5.61 32.79
C TYR A 719 33.09 5.03 34.17
N GLN A 720 33.22 3.72 34.40
CA GLN A 720 32.93 3.09 35.70
C GLN A 720 34.11 3.17 36.67
N LEU A 721 35.34 3.09 36.14
CA LEU A 721 36.58 3.23 36.93
C LEU A 721 37.10 4.67 36.97
N GLY A 722 36.64 5.53 36.05
CA GLY A 722 37.17 6.89 35.88
C GLY A 722 38.53 6.93 35.20
N THR A 723 38.90 5.89 34.45
CA THR A 723 40.24 5.76 33.84
C THR A 723 40.24 6.00 32.32
N LYS A 724 41.41 6.39 31.81
CA LYS A 724 41.77 6.37 30.40
C LYS A 724 42.83 5.28 30.19
N ASN A 725 42.54 4.28 29.36
CA ASN A 725 43.42 3.13 29.11
C ASN A 725 44.16 3.36 27.79
N LEU A 726 45.48 3.22 27.76
CA LEU A 726 46.30 3.59 26.59
C LEU A 726 46.11 2.58 25.46
N ILE A 727 45.79 3.05 24.25
CA ILE A 727 45.85 2.25 23.02
C ILE A 727 47.20 2.49 22.33
N PRO A 728 48.15 1.53 22.37
CA PRO A 728 49.56 1.79 22.07
C PRO A 728 49.91 1.93 20.57
N SER A 729 49.03 1.52 19.64
CA SER A 729 49.28 1.65 18.21
C SER A 729 47.99 1.67 17.37
N ALA A 730 48.11 2.04 16.09
CA ALA A 730 47.00 2.02 15.13
C ALA A 730 46.55 0.59 14.79
N GLU A 731 47.47 -0.37 14.80
CA GLU A 731 47.16 -1.80 14.67
C GLU A 731 46.34 -2.26 15.87
N ARG A 732 46.75 -1.91 17.10
CA ARG A 732 46.04 -2.28 18.32
C ARG A 732 44.64 -1.64 18.41
N PHE A 733 44.51 -0.40 17.95
CA PHE A 733 43.22 0.29 17.79
C PHE A 733 42.26 -0.50 16.88
N LEU A 734 42.73 -1.03 15.75
CA LEU A 734 41.93 -1.84 14.83
C LEU A 734 41.68 -3.26 15.36
N GLU A 735 42.61 -3.86 16.11
CA GLU A 735 42.40 -5.15 16.80
C GLU A 735 41.29 -5.08 17.85
N LEU A 736 41.15 -3.95 18.53
CA LEU A 736 40.09 -3.69 19.51
C LEU A 736 38.72 -3.44 18.85
N GLY A 737 38.66 -3.30 17.52
CA GLY A 737 37.42 -3.15 16.75
C GLY A 737 36.88 -1.71 16.68
N TYR A 738 37.74 -0.70 16.85
CA TYR A 738 37.39 0.70 16.76
C TYR A 738 37.67 1.29 15.36
N GLU A 739 36.86 2.28 14.96
CA GLU A 739 37.05 3.02 13.71
C GLU A 739 37.45 4.49 13.95
N TRP A 740 38.35 5.01 13.10
CA TRP A 740 38.83 6.40 13.22
C TRP A 740 37.75 7.50 13.21
N PRO A 741 36.56 7.34 12.56
CA PRO A 741 35.44 8.26 12.70
C PRO A 741 34.87 8.33 14.13
N GLU A 742 34.99 7.29 14.95
CA GLU A 742 34.46 7.26 16.32
C GLU A 742 35.30 8.12 17.28
N VAL A 743 36.60 8.22 17.02
CA VAL A 743 37.56 8.88 17.93
C VAL A 743 37.26 10.38 18.06
N MET A 744 36.93 10.83 19.28
CA MET A 744 36.81 12.27 19.58
C MET A 744 38.12 12.87 20.10
N THR A 745 38.31 14.17 19.90
CA THR A 745 39.47 14.89 20.48
C THR A 745 38.99 15.63 21.72
N LEU A 746 39.58 15.34 22.89
CA LEU A 746 39.28 16.09 24.11
C LEU A 746 40.22 17.28 24.28
N SER A 747 39.86 18.24 25.13
CA SER A 747 40.86 19.15 25.68
C SER A 747 41.77 18.36 26.63
N GLN A 748 43.01 18.84 26.85
CA GLN A 748 43.94 18.18 27.78
C GLN A 748 43.33 18.13 29.20
N THR A 749 42.71 19.22 29.66
CA THR A 749 42.04 19.32 30.96
C THR A 749 40.83 18.39 31.12
N HIS A 750 40.11 18.07 30.03
CA HIS A 750 39.04 17.08 30.08
C HIS A 750 39.62 15.65 30.07
N LEU A 751 40.62 15.37 29.23
CA LEU A 751 41.31 14.09 29.22
C LEU A 751 41.96 13.79 30.58
N ASP A 752 42.48 14.79 31.28
CA ASP A 752 43.13 14.70 32.59
C ASP A 752 42.15 14.65 33.78
N TYR A 753 40.83 14.66 33.53
CA TYR A 753 39.87 14.19 34.53
C TYR A 753 39.96 12.68 34.74
N TYR A 754 40.31 11.94 33.69
CA TYR A 754 40.44 10.48 33.73
C TYR A 754 41.83 10.06 34.20
N GLU A 755 41.92 9.21 35.22
CA GLU A 755 43.20 8.67 35.71
C GLU A 755 43.82 7.72 34.67
N LEU A 756 45.15 7.62 34.60
CA LEU A 756 45.79 6.71 33.66
C LEU A 756 45.62 5.27 34.14
N GLY A 757 44.88 4.46 33.37
CA GLY A 757 44.71 3.03 33.60
C GLY A 757 45.79 2.20 32.93
N ASP A 758 45.47 0.93 32.67
CA ASP A 758 46.38 0.00 31.98
C ASP A 758 46.56 0.34 30.49
N THR A 759 47.53 -0.32 29.85
CA THR A 759 47.71 -0.30 28.38
C THR A 759 47.05 -1.53 27.76
N LEU A 760 46.27 -1.33 26.69
CA LEU A 760 45.42 -2.35 26.05
C LEU A 760 46.14 -3.17 24.99
#